data_AF-H2LQE8-F1
#
_entry.id   AF-H2LQE8-F1
#
_cell.length_a   1.000
_cell.length_b   1.000
_cell.length_c   1.000
_cell.angle_alpha   90.00
_cell.angle_beta   90.00
_cell.angle_gamma   90.00
#
_symmetry.space_group_name_H-M   'P 1'
#
loop_
_entity.id
_entity.type
_entity.pdbx_description
1 polymer ?
#
loop_
_entity_poly.entity_id
_entity_poly.type
_entity_poly.pdbx_seq_one_letter_code
_entity_poly.pdbx_strand_id
1 'polypeptide(L)'
;MTFQFSVCWVVFLSVWAVAGCDPLVEVQTGVLQMECHDRYFMIAIDLPVTEQDFHFEAVDGTGVYPLTEEYAAECGYSISVLPFLGHVELRASYLSCHTEKTGHLFEFKINLIRNLEGKVVVHALNRTCSPPPWSPRDIFCEVNYMEVSVQHEPTCQPGTSDWNTLRPVYASPVSDWQVAFHKPDQQQLQPMNFTEARKQGYVFELMYGRILFRTPYGQPDSYRTDVNGVPVEVVHASIFSRQSWFVVMVDLFAACSMSQGSFAGGYVTWKTPVTLYPSQFGMQVSLGLNGDLVAQEVAKQRGFIVDEDNSTLAIGIPYKAKGGYRKSYVSGGIFVFYIFNLYVKQVSMDGETVVRSYRTLDTPLLPHPLVVEDKTVLQEGMFTVFLGNVPDDVDLTSIQLNGEQFMLPLPSESTFMITAEAQPDNTFSYTLKMLFSDPLVVQEFSKEHAAMLHQLNINYTLTVSGSEPYHYTTSVTALLDVSPPVFEANCTAAGINFMLVHQPSDYLWEFSIGADLLTMELVTRRGYIMNNSSKTLQLNAPLFTPGYDYRDVSLRGFYGTFEILVRDRDTLRVRASTVKTCYFESREFIMCSTDGMMTVAADLSEVIPSGQMPVNFHLYNKLCVPNEVNGTRVLFSFPVNSCGSVIKLRGNVTYRNKIFHTLNNVPSGDDKGVTVQCSYPLNGLSRLFSVYRFESDTEGKGTIIHDVQATPGEVVPTPAKPTPKPETTAAPKIIIPNYLPAYHPPAHYIRVTRVHSLPNVFYRGSNGYFHTKRNPIP
;
A
#
# COMPACT_ATOMS: atom_id res chain seq x y z
N MET A 1 -54.88 -54.49 -33.44
CA MET A 1 -54.07 -54.72 -32.22
C MET A 1 -53.09 -53.57 -32.13
N THR A 2 -53.42 -52.61 -31.28
CA THR A 2 -52.70 -51.34 -31.11
C THR A 2 -52.59 -51.16 -29.61
N PHE A 3 -51.39 -51.42 -29.08
CA PHE A 3 -51.10 -51.32 -27.65
C PHE A 3 -50.94 -49.85 -27.27
N GLN A 4 -51.81 -49.41 -26.37
CA GLN A 4 -51.85 -48.07 -25.80
C GLN A 4 -50.94 -48.07 -24.56
N PHE A 5 -49.77 -47.43 -24.65
CA PHE A 5 -48.90 -47.22 -23.50
C PHE A 5 -49.44 -46.05 -22.66
N SER A 6 -49.94 -46.38 -21.47
CA SER A 6 -50.28 -45.43 -20.42
C SER A 6 -49.00 -45.05 -19.67
N VAL A 7 -48.56 -43.80 -19.82
CA VAL A 7 -47.44 -43.23 -19.07
C VAL A 7 -47.99 -42.67 -17.77
N CYS A 8 -47.78 -43.39 -16.67
CA CYS A 8 -48.11 -42.95 -15.33
C CYS A 8 -46.90 -42.20 -14.74
N TRP A 9 -46.99 -40.88 -14.58
CA TRP A 9 -46.04 -40.09 -13.82
C TRP A 9 -46.30 -40.31 -12.32
N VAL A 10 -45.50 -41.17 -11.69
CA VAL A 10 -45.41 -41.23 -10.24
C VAL A 10 -44.42 -40.16 -9.80
N VAL A 11 -44.96 -39.05 -9.30
CA VAL A 11 -44.20 -38.04 -8.56
C VAL A 11 -43.79 -38.68 -7.23
N PHE A 12 -42.54 -39.14 -7.15
CA PHE A 12 -41.91 -39.45 -5.85
C PHE A 12 -41.63 -38.13 -5.14
N LEU A 13 -42.57 -37.68 -4.31
CA LEU A 13 -42.29 -36.75 -3.23
C LEU A 13 -41.42 -37.49 -2.20
N SER A 14 -40.11 -37.43 -2.37
CA SER A 14 -39.17 -37.80 -1.32
C SER A 14 -39.34 -36.81 -0.17
N VAL A 15 -40.06 -37.24 0.87
CA VAL A 15 -40.03 -36.60 2.18
C VAL A 15 -38.63 -36.83 2.74
N TRP A 16 -37.74 -35.89 2.47
CA TRP A 16 -36.52 -35.75 3.26
C TRP A 16 -36.98 -35.33 4.65
N ALA A 17 -36.90 -36.26 5.60
CA ALA A 17 -36.87 -35.89 7.01
C ALA A 17 -35.59 -35.07 7.18
N VAL A 18 -35.75 -33.75 7.14
CA VAL A 18 -34.76 -32.80 7.59
C VAL A 18 -34.54 -33.12 9.06
N ALA A 19 -33.45 -33.82 9.35
CA ALA A 19 -32.91 -33.86 10.71
C ALA A 19 -32.71 -32.41 11.12
N GLY A 20 -33.45 -31.98 12.14
CA GLY A 20 -33.31 -30.65 12.70
C GLY A 20 -31.86 -30.46 13.15
N CYS A 21 -31.10 -29.68 12.38
CA CYS A 21 -29.95 -28.98 12.91
C CYS A 21 -30.56 -27.86 13.76
N ASP A 22 -30.44 -27.95 15.09
CA ASP A 22 -30.70 -26.83 15.98
C ASP A 22 -29.50 -25.86 15.86
N PRO A 23 -29.61 -24.73 15.13
CA PRO A 23 -28.47 -23.86 14.83
C PRO A 23 -28.15 -22.89 15.98
N LEU A 24 -28.79 -23.05 17.15
CA LEU A 24 -28.76 -22.07 18.24
C LEU A 24 -27.84 -22.46 19.41
N VAL A 25 -27.25 -23.67 19.42
CA VAL A 25 -26.36 -24.14 20.50
C VAL A 25 -24.88 -24.13 20.12
N GLU A 26 -24.55 -24.21 18.82
CA GLU A 26 -23.16 -24.29 18.33
C GLU A 26 -22.37 -22.98 18.52
N VAL A 27 -23.02 -21.82 18.41
CA VAL A 27 -22.33 -20.51 18.43
C VAL A 27 -21.82 -20.12 19.84
N GLN A 28 -22.40 -20.67 20.92
CA GLN A 28 -22.00 -20.35 22.30
C GLN A 28 -21.05 -21.37 22.94
N THR A 29 -20.89 -22.57 22.34
CA THR A 29 -20.08 -23.65 22.91
C THR A 29 -18.70 -23.77 22.26
N GLY A 30 -18.48 -23.23 21.05
CA GLY A 30 -17.18 -23.31 20.37
C GLY A 30 -16.79 -24.74 19.98
N VAL A 31 -17.74 -25.68 19.95
CA VAL A 31 -17.48 -27.07 19.56
C VAL A 31 -17.41 -27.12 18.04
N LEU A 32 -16.25 -27.50 17.51
CA LEU A 32 -16.02 -27.65 16.07
C LEU A 32 -16.60 -28.95 15.54
N GLN A 33 -16.38 -30.05 16.27
CA GLN A 33 -16.65 -31.40 15.77
C GLN A 33 -16.84 -32.38 16.92
N MET A 34 -17.79 -33.32 16.76
CA MET A 34 -18.01 -34.46 17.66
C MET A 34 -18.29 -35.70 16.84
N GLU A 35 -17.30 -36.58 16.72
CA GLU A 35 -17.31 -37.68 15.74
C GLU A 35 -16.96 -39.04 16.34
N CYS A 36 -17.70 -40.05 15.90
CA CYS A 36 -17.45 -41.45 16.23
C CYS A 36 -16.59 -42.07 15.12
N HIS A 37 -15.34 -42.40 15.43
CA HIS A 37 -14.46 -43.14 14.53
C HIS A 37 -14.53 -44.66 14.80
N ASP A 38 -13.71 -45.47 14.12
CA ASP A 38 -13.85 -46.93 14.18
C ASP A 38 -13.55 -47.53 15.57
N ARG A 39 -12.75 -46.86 16.41
CA ARG A 39 -12.38 -47.31 17.78
C ARG A 39 -12.28 -46.22 18.84
N TYR A 40 -12.54 -44.97 18.50
CA TYR A 40 -12.54 -43.87 19.46
C TYR A 40 -13.60 -42.84 19.11
N PHE A 41 -14.07 -42.12 20.13
CA PHE A 41 -14.87 -40.92 20.00
C PHE A 41 -13.95 -39.70 20.07
N MET A 42 -14.18 -38.70 19.23
CA MET A 42 -13.39 -37.47 19.17
C MET A 42 -14.26 -36.25 19.38
N ILE A 43 -13.75 -35.29 20.15
CA ILE A 43 -14.28 -33.94 20.32
C ILE A 43 -13.19 -32.95 19.93
N ALA A 44 -13.49 -32.02 19.03
CA ALA A 44 -12.65 -30.87 18.71
C ALA A 44 -13.38 -29.58 19.09
N ILE A 45 -12.69 -28.67 19.78
CA ILE A 45 -13.27 -27.44 20.34
C ILE A 45 -12.36 -26.26 20.06
N ASP A 46 -12.89 -25.20 19.44
CA ASP A 46 -12.23 -23.91 19.34
C ASP A 46 -11.99 -23.33 20.74
N LEU A 47 -10.73 -23.02 21.02
CA LEU A 47 -10.29 -22.35 22.23
C LEU A 47 -9.48 -21.12 21.82
N PRO A 48 -10.01 -19.90 22.05
CA PRO A 48 -9.22 -18.70 21.83
C PRO A 48 -7.97 -18.75 22.72
N VAL A 49 -6.83 -18.31 22.18
CA VAL A 49 -5.48 -18.40 22.78
C VAL A 49 -5.38 -17.78 24.19
N THR A 50 -6.36 -16.96 24.58
CA THR A 50 -6.49 -16.31 25.90
C THR A 50 -7.17 -17.16 26.98
N GLU A 51 -7.78 -18.30 26.65
CA GLU A 51 -8.49 -19.19 27.59
C GLU A 51 -7.63 -20.42 27.95
N GLN A 52 -6.72 -20.26 28.89
CA GLN A 52 -5.93 -21.38 29.45
C GLN A 52 -6.63 -22.10 30.62
N ASP A 53 -7.75 -21.56 31.12
CA ASP A 53 -8.52 -22.15 32.22
C ASP A 53 -9.69 -22.99 31.68
N PHE A 54 -9.37 -24.17 31.13
CA PHE A 54 -10.35 -25.19 30.80
C PHE A 54 -9.90 -26.58 31.24
N HIS A 55 -10.85 -27.45 31.52
CA HIS A 55 -10.59 -28.88 31.71
C HIS A 55 -11.79 -29.71 31.29
N PHE A 56 -11.56 -30.99 31.06
CA PHE A 56 -12.61 -31.96 30.75
C PHE A 56 -12.94 -32.80 31.97
N GLU A 57 -14.20 -33.19 32.09
CA GLU A 57 -14.66 -34.14 33.10
C GLU A 57 -15.46 -35.25 32.42
N ALA A 58 -15.19 -36.50 32.77
CA ALA A 58 -16.02 -37.63 32.37
C ALA A 58 -17.14 -37.85 33.39
N VAL A 59 -18.32 -38.22 32.92
CA VAL A 59 -19.53 -38.40 33.74
C VAL A 59 -20.09 -39.79 33.55
N ASP A 60 -20.41 -40.47 34.64
CA ASP A 60 -21.14 -41.73 34.62
C ASP A 60 -22.20 -41.79 35.75
N GLY A 61 -22.90 -42.91 35.88
CA GLY A 61 -23.87 -43.12 36.96
C GLY A 61 -23.32 -43.03 38.39
N THR A 62 -22.01 -42.97 38.59
CA THR A 62 -21.35 -42.91 39.90
C THR A 62 -20.83 -41.52 40.27
N GLY A 63 -20.61 -40.63 39.29
CA GLY A 63 -20.17 -39.27 39.56
C GLY A 63 -19.59 -38.53 38.37
N VAL A 64 -18.84 -37.47 38.69
CA VAL A 64 -18.13 -36.60 37.74
C VAL A 64 -16.64 -36.65 38.06
N TYR A 65 -15.81 -36.87 37.04
CA TYR A 65 -14.40 -37.20 37.20
C TYR A 65 -13.52 -36.30 36.32
N PRO A 66 -12.66 -35.45 36.90
CA PRO A 66 -11.77 -34.59 36.13
C PRO A 66 -10.72 -35.41 35.39
N LEU A 67 -10.55 -35.15 34.09
CA LEU A 67 -9.57 -35.82 33.24
C LEU A 67 -8.22 -35.10 33.34
N THR A 68 -7.45 -35.42 34.38
CA THR A 68 -6.04 -35.02 34.50
C THR A 68 -5.17 -35.80 33.50
N GLU A 69 -3.95 -35.36 33.23
CA GLU A 69 -3.06 -36.02 32.25
C GLU A 69 -2.84 -37.50 32.56
N GLU A 70 -2.52 -37.83 33.83
CA GLU A 70 -2.32 -39.21 34.29
C GLU A 70 -3.63 -40.01 34.25
N TYR A 71 -4.71 -39.46 34.81
CA TYR A 71 -6.00 -40.16 34.87
C TYR A 71 -6.57 -40.39 33.46
N ALA A 72 -6.41 -39.42 32.56
CA ALA A 72 -6.82 -39.55 31.17
C ALA A 72 -6.12 -40.75 30.51
N ALA A 73 -4.79 -40.84 30.63
CA ALA A 73 -4.03 -41.95 30.04
C ALA A 73 -4.44 -43.31 30.63
N GLU A 74 -4.62 -43.42 31.95
CA GLU A 74 -5.11 -44.65 32.61
C GLU A 74 -6.53 -45.02 32.18
N CYS A 75 -7.37 -44.03 31.94
CA CYS A 75 -8.77 -44.22 31.60
C CYS A 75 -9.09 -44.21 30.10
N GLY A 76 -8.08 -44.16 29.22
CA GLY A 76 -8.29 -44.29 27.77
C GLY A 76 -8.72 -43.01 27.09
N TYR A 77 -8.36 -41.87 27.67
CA TYR A 77 -8.54 -40.54 27.12
C TYR A 77 -7.19 -39.94 26.72
N SER A 78 -7.21 -39.18 25.63
CA SER A 78 -6.10 -38.35 25.17
C SER A 78 -6.61 -36.95 24.95
N ILE A 79 -5.92 -35.96 25.54
CA ILE A 79 -6.24 -34.54 25.39
C ILE A 79 -5.02 -33.90 24.73
N SER A 80 -5.21 -33.44 23.50
CA SER A 80 -4.17 -32.77 22.71
C SER A 80 -4.54 -31.30 22.60
N VAL A 81 -3.81 -30.44 23.32
CA VAL A 81 -3.91 -29.00 23.12
C VAL A 81 -3.11 -28.66 21.87
N LEU A 82 -3.74 -28.00 20.90
CA LEU A 82 -3.11 -27.60 19.65
C LEU A 82 -3.11 -26.06 19.59
N PRO A 83 -2.22 -25.38 20.37
CA PRO A 83 -2.27 -23.92 20.56
C PRO A 83 -2.26 -23.16 19.24
N PHE A 84 -1.47 -23.65 18.28
CA PHE A 84 -1.37 -23.04 16.96
C PHE A 84 -2.66 -23.12 16.16
N LEU A 85 -3.43 -24.21 16.29
CA LEU A 85 -4.71 -24.38 15.60
C LEU A 85 -5.86 -23.68 16.31
N GLY A 86 -5.62 -23.11 17.50
CA GLY A 86 -6.65 -22.46 18.30
C GLY A 86 -7.75 -23.44 18.75
N HIS A 87 -7.46 -24.73 18.85
CA HIS A 87 -8.42 -25.72 19.31
C HIS A 87 -7.77 -26.83 20.15
N VAL A 88 -8.61 -27.56 20.85
CA VAL A 88 -8.23 -28.74 21.64
C VAL A 88 -9.00 -29.94 21.13
N GLU A 89 -8.29 -31.06 21.03
CA GLU A 89 -8.86 -32.34 20.65
C GLU A 89 -8.84 -33.31 21.83
N LEU A 90 -10.00 -33.83 22.20
CA LEU A 90 -10.15 -34.94 23.13
C LEU A 90 -10.51 -36.20 22.34
N ARG A 91 -9.77 -37.28 22.55
CA ARG A 91 -10.07 -38.62 22.02
C ARG A 91 -10.32 -39.58 23.17
N ALA A 92 -11.41 -40.35 23.08
CA ALA A 92 -11.80 -41.36 24.07
C ALA A 92 -11.91 -42.73 23.41
N SER A 93 -11.21 -43.74 23.93
CA SER A 93 -11.40 -45.14 23.52
C SER A 93 -12.85 -45.56 23.82
N TYR A 94 -13.43 -46.44 23.00
CA TYR A 94 -14.73 -47.05 23.33
C TYR A 94 -14.67 -47.92 24.59
N LEU A 95 -13.47 -48.30 25.03
CA LEU A 95 -13.22 -49.00 26.29
C LEU A 95 -12.69 -48.05 27.37
N SER A 96 -12.88 -46.74 27.23
CA SER A 96 -12.51 -45.77 28.25
C SER A 96 -13.34 -45.95 29.52
N CYS A 97 -12.80 -45.51 30.66
CA CYS A 97 -13.56 -45.41 31.90
C CYS A 97 -14.83 -44.56 31.67
N HIS A 98 -15.83 -44.69 32.53
CA HIS A 98 -17.04 -43.84 32.50
C HIS A 98 -17.88 -43.92 31.21
N THR A 99 -17.50 -44.77 30.24
CA THR A 99 -18.30 -45.02 29.05
C THR A 99 -19.35 -46.09 29.36
N GLU A 100 -20.62 -45.77 29.10
CA GLU A 100 -21.72 -46.69 29.37
C GLU A 100 -22.08 -47.46 28.10
N LYS A 101 -22.09 -48.80 28.18
CA LYS A 101 -22.48 -49.66 27.04
C LYS A 101 -23.90 -50.18 27.20
N THR A 102 -24.75 -49.87 26.22
CA THR A 102 -26.11 -50.41 26.11
C THR A 102 -26.27 -51.18 24.80
N GLY A 103 -26.25 -52.51 24.87
CA GLY A 103 -26.28 -53.37 23.67
C GLY A 103 -25.02 -53.19 22.82
N HIS A 104 -25.16 -52.66 21.61
CA HIS A 104 -24.03 -52.32 20.73
C HIS A 104 -23.61 -50.84 20.80
N LEU A 105 -24.35 -50.03 21.55
CA LEU A 105 -24.12 -48.59 21.66
C LEU A 105 -23.22 -48.27 22.85
N PHE A 106 -22.34 -47.30 22.66
CA PHE A 106 -21.45 -46.73 23.67
C PHE A 106 -21.82 -45.28 23.87
N GLU A 107 -22.17 -44.90 25.08
CA GLU A 107 -22.55 -43.56 25.46
C GLU A 107 -21.40 -42.87 26.20
N PHE A 108 -20.93 -41.77 25.62
CA PHE A 108 -19.91 -40.89 26.19
C PHE A 108 -20.61 -39.66 26.75
N LYS A 109 -20.33 -39.33 28.02
CA LYS A 109 -20.83 -38.11 28.67
C LYS A 109 -19.63 -37.33 29.19
N ILE A 110 -19.29 -36.24 28.51
CA ILE A 110 -18.12 -35.42 28.82
C ILE A 110 -18.58 -34.00 29.12
N ASN A 111 -18.13 -33.41 30.22
CA ASN A 111 -18.28 -31.98 30.46
C ASN A 111 -17.01 -31.25 30.03
N LEU A 112 -17.16 -30.15 29.29
CA LEU A 112 -16.13 -29.14 29.17
C LEU A 112 -16.41 -28.05 30.20
N ILE A 113 -15.43 -27.80 31.07
CA ILE A 113 -15.46 -26.71 32.05
C ILE A 113 -14.57 -25.58 31.53
N ARG A 114 -15.11 -24.36 31.46
CA ARG A 114 -14.37 -23.15 31.08
C ARG A 114 -14.56 -22.05 32.10
N ASN A 115 -13.50 -21.30 32.37
CA ASN A 115 -13.56 -20.09 33.16
C ASN A 115 -13.66 -18.86 32.22
N LEU A 116 -14.87 -18.33 32.06
CA LEU A 116 -15.13 -17.15 31.24
C LEU A 116 -15.36 -15.96 32.17
N GLU A 117 -14.43 -15.00 32.16
CA GLU A 117 -14.51 -13.76 32.95
C GLU A 117 -14.72 -13.99 34.47
N GLY A 118 -14.11 -15.06 35.02
CA GLY A 118 -14.25 -15.42 36.43
C GLY A 118 -15.52 -16.21 36.77
N LYS A 119 -16.31 -16.62 35.76
CA LYS A 119 -17.44 -17.52 35.90
C LYS A 119 -17.14 -18.87 35.28
N VAL A 120 -17.33 -19.92 36.07
CA VAL A 120 -17.25 -21.30 35.60
C VAL A 120 -18.50 -21.63 34.79
N VAL A 121 -18.31 -21.96 33.51
CA VAL A 121 -19.35 -22.41 32.58
C VAL A 121 -19.11 -23.88 32.26
N VAL A 122 -20.18 -24.66 32.28
CA VAL A 122 -20.15 -26.10 32.02
C VAL A 122 -20.92 -26.40 30.73
N HIS A 123 -20.26 -27.05 29.78
CA HIS A 123 -20.88 -27.53 28.55
C HIS A 123 -20.92 -29.05 28.55
N ALA A 124 -22.13 -29.62 28.49
CA ALA A 124 -22.31 -31.07 28.40
C ALA A 124 -22.18 -31.53 26.94
N LEU A 125 -21.16 -32.35 26.67
CA LEU A 125 -20.77 -32.90 25.38
C LEU A 125 -21.02 -34.41 25.40
N ASN A 126 -22.26 -34.77 25.11
CA ASN A 126 -22.70 -36.16 25.14
C ASN A 126 -22.80 -36.72 23.72
N ARG A 127 -22.32 -37.94 23.51
CA ARG A 127 -22.42 -38.62 22.22
C ARG A 127 -22.64 -40.11 22.40
N THR A 128 -23.51 -40.68 21.59
CA THR A 128 -23.68 -42.12 21.49
C THR A 128 -23.09 -42.61 20.18
N CYS A 129 -22.23 -43.63 20.27
CA CYS A 129 -21.52 -44.20 19.13
C CYS A 129 -21.81 -45.70 18.98
N SER A 130 -21.75 -46.21 17.75
CA SER A 130 -21.88 -47.63 17.42
C SER A 130 -20.62 -48.11 16.69
N PRO A 131 -19.71 -48.85 17.35
CA PRO A 131 -18.45 -49.25 16.72
C PRO A 131 -18.68 -50.40 15.73
N PRO A 132 -17.85 -50.49 14.67
CA PRO A 132 -17.81 -51.68 13.83
C PRO A 132 -17.33 -52.90 14.63
N PRO A 133 -17.57 -54.14 14.14
CA PRO A 133 -17.19 -55.37 14.85
C PRO A 133 -15.75 -55.37 15.35
N TRP A 134 -15.54 -55.88 16.57
CA TRP A 134 -14.23 -55.98 17.21
C TRP A 134 -13.39 -57.09 16.59
N SER A 135 -12.08 -56.88 16.48
CA SER A 135 -11.17 -57.97 16.15
C SER A 135 -10.93 -58.83 17.40
N PRO A 136 -10.45 -60.08 17.25
CA PRO A 136 -10.04 -60.89 18.38
C PRO A 136 -8.99 -60.18 19.26
N ARG A 137 -8.03 -59.47 18.66
CA ARG A 137 -7.01 -58.69 19.35
C ARG A 137 -6.84 -57.30 18.72
N ASP A 138 -7.16 -56.26 19.47
CA ASP A 138 -6.96 -54.85 19.07
C ASP A 138 -5.81 -54.26 19.93
N ILE A 139 -4.82 -53.63 19.30
CA ILE A 139 -3.77 -52.84 19.95
C ILE A 139 -3.93 -51.38 19.52
N PHE A 140 -3.88 -50.46 20.46
CA PHE A 140 -4.03 -49.03 20.24
C PHE A 140 -2.83 -48.28 20.84
N CYS A 141 -2.00 -47.73 19.95
CA CYS A 141 -0.89 -46.85 20.27
C CYS A 141 -1.37 -45.40 20.14
N GLU A 142 -1.95 -44.86 21.22
CA GLU A 142 -2.32 -43.45 21.30
C GLU A 142 -1.07 -42.59 21.55
N VAL A 143 -1.22 -41.26 21.62
CA VAL A 143 -0.12 -40.33 21.92
C VAL A 143 0.38 -40.42 23.36
N ASN A 144 -0.48 -40.72 24.34
CA ASN A 144 -0.17 -40.72 25.76
C ASN A 144 -0.28 -42.09 26.46
N TYR A 145 -0.90 -43.10 25.84
CA TYR A 145 -0.99 -44.46 26.38
C TYR A 145 -0.92 -45.56 25.32
N MET A 146 -0.66 -46.77 25.79
CA MET A 146 -0.77 -48.04 25.05
C MET A 146 -1.96 -48.84 25.59
N GLU A 147 -2.76 -49.40 24.70
CA GLU A 147 -3.94 -50.20 25.04
C GLU A 147 -3.96 -51.51 24.24
N VAL A 148 -4.22 -52.63 24.91
CA VAL A 148 -4.40 -53.96 24.34
C VAL A 148 -5.75 -54.49 24.77
N SER A 149 -6.55 -54.92 23.81
CA SER A 149 -7.85 -55.53 24.05
C SER A 149 -7.96 -56.88 23.37
N VAL A 150 -8.15 -57.94 24.15
CA VAL A 150 -8.27 -59.32 23.66
C VAL A 150 -9.66 -59.86 23.95
N GLN A 151 -10.25 -60.56 23.00
CA GLN A 151 -11.53 -61.23 23.18
C GLN A 151 -11.40 -62.35 24.22
N HIS A 152 -12.24 -62.32 25.24
CA HIS A 152 -12.24 -63.29 26.35
C HIS A 152 -13.19 -64.47 26.09
N GLU A 153 -14.20 -64.31 25.23
CA GLU A 153 -15.13 -65.39 24.88
C GLU A 153 -14.59 -66.29 23.75
N PRO A 154 -14.51 -67.62 23.94
CA PRO A 154 -14.06 -68.53 22.89
C PRO A 154 -15.14 -68.73 21.83
N THR A 155 -14.77 -68.58 20.56
CA THR A 155 -15.61 -68.84 19.36
C THR A 155 -15.74 -70.33 19.00
N CYS A 156 -15.23 -71.25 19.81
CA CYS A 156 -15.33 -72.67 19.54
C CYS A 156 -16.75 -73.21 19.81
N GLN A 157 -17.57 -73.31 18.76
CA GLN A 157 -18.62 -74.34 18.69
C GLN A 157 -18.18 -75.45 17.74
N PRO A 158 -17.97 -76.67 18.26
CA PRO A 158 -18.52 -77.84 17.58
C PRO A 158 -19.25 -78.78 18.56
N GLY A 159 -20.27 -79.46 18.04
CA GLY A 159 -21.23 -80.24 18.80
C GLY A 159 -20.62 -81.29 19.74
N THR A 160 -20.90 -81.15 21.02
CA THR A 160 -21.30 -82.22 21.96
C THR A 160 -21.59 -81.58 23.32
N SER A 161 -22.44 -82.23 24.09
CA SER A 161 -23.27 -81.74 25.20
C SER A 161 -22.55 -81.33 26.50
N ASP A 162 -21.25 -81.05 26.49
CA ASP A 162 -20.46 -80.79 27.72
C ASP A 162 -19.95 -79.34 27.88
N TRP A 163 -20.43 -78.38 27.08
CA TRP A 163 -20.04 -76.96 27.23
C TRP A 163 -20.78 -76.23 28.37
N ASN A 164 -21.97 -76.70 28.75
CA ASN A 164 -22.75 -76.08 29.84
C ASN A 164 -22.09 -76.25 31.22
N THR A 165 -21.17 -77.21 31.38
CA THR A 165 -20.35 -77.42 32.58
C THR A 165 -19.08 -76.57 32.63
N LEU A 166 -18.67 -75.94 31.51
CA LEU A 166 -17.48 -75.07 31.43
C LEU A 166 -17.82 -73.57 31.45
N ARG A 167 -19.08 -73.18 31.23
CA ARG A 167 -19.56 -71.79 31.37
C ARG A 167 -19.26 -71.13 32.73
N PRO A 168 -19.36 -71.82 33.89
CA PRO A 168 -19.01 -71.22 35.18
C PRO A 168 -17.51 -70.99 35.37
N VAL A 169 -16.66 -71.59 34.54
CA VAL A 169 -15.20 -71.63 34.74
C VAL A 169 -14.48 -70.40 34.15
N TYR A 170 -15.15 -69.68 33.24
CA TYR A 170 -14.66 -68.41 32.67
C TYR A 170 -15.28 -67.17 33.34
N ALA A 171 -16.12 -67.38 34.35
CA ALA A 171 -16.78 -66.36 35.18
C ALA A 171 -16.07 -66.16 36.54
N SER A 172 -14.74 -66.34 36.57
CA SER A 172 -13.98 -66.06 37.80
C SER A 172 -14.07 -64.58 38.17
N PRO A 173 -14.29 -64.25 39.45
CA PRO A 173 -14.25 -62.87 39.90
C PRO A 173 -12.88 -62.24 39.59
N VAL A 174 -12.88 -60.93 39.29
CA VAL A 174 -11.66 -60.15 38.95
C VAL A 174 -10.56 -60.30 40.02
N SER A 175 -10.94 -60.60 41.27
CA SER A 175 -10.04 -60.88 42.40
C SER A 175 -9.11 -62.08 42.22
N ASP A 176 -9.45 -63.02 41.33
CA ASP A 176 -8.69 -64.26 41.12
C ASP A 176 -7.63 -64.13 40.01
N TRP A 177 -7.53 -62.96 39.38
CA TRP A 177 -6.57 -62.69 38.31
C TRP A 177 -5.31 -62.04 38.87
N GLN A 178 -4.17 -62.55 38.42
CA GLN A 178 -2.85 -62.01 38.71
C GLN A 178 -2.18 -61.59 37.41
N VAL A 179 -1.30 -60.60 37.48
CA VAL A 179 -0.49 -60.12 36.36
C VAL A 179 0.99 -60.34 36.65
N ALA A 180 1.73 -60.82 35.65
CA ALA A 180 3.18 -60.82 35.62
C ALA A 180 3.68 -60.02 34.42
N PHE A 181 4.64 -59.12 34.65
CA PHE A 181 5.30 -58.35 33.61
C PHE A 181 6.56 -59.05 33.13
N HIS A 182 6.82 -58.95 31.83
CA HIS A 182 7.96 -59.55 31.15
C HIS A 182 8.84 -58.46 30.55
N LYS A 183 10.11 -58.46 30.95
CA LYS A 183 11.11 -57.52 30.47
C LYS A 183 12.39 -58.26 30.14
N PRO A 184 13.02 -58.00 28.98
CA PRO A 184 14.33 -58.56 28.65
C PRO A 184 15.33 -58.27 29.76
N ASP A 185 16.19 -59.25 30.08
CA ASP A 185 17.30 -59.13 31.02
C ASP A 185 16.93 -58.81 32.48
N GLN A 186 15.66 -58.92 32.86
CA GLN A 186 15.20 -58.83 34.24
C GLN A 186 14.55 -60.14 34.70
N GLN A 187 14.77 -60.48 35.98
CA GLN A 187 14.09 -61.61 36.59
C GLN A 187 12.59 -61.32 36.65
N GLN A 188 11.76 -62.29 36.25
CA GLN A 188 10.31 -62.15 36.18
C GLN A 188 9.77 -61.52 37.47
N LEU A 189 9.10 -60.37 37.31
CA LEU A 189 8.59 -59.61 38.44
C LEU A 189 7.56 -60.43 39.20
N GLN A 190 7.49 -60.25 40.52
CA GLN A 190 6.54 -60.97 41.35
C GLN A 190 5.12 -60.68 40.87
N PRO A 191 4.29 -61.71 40.65
CA PRO A 191 2.93 -61.48 40.20
C PRO A 191 2.15 -60.63 41.20
N MET A 192 1.40 -59.67 40.69
CA MET A 192 0.54 -58.82 41.51
C MET A 192 -0.92 -58.96 41.10
N ASN A 193 -1.84 -58.59 41.99
CA ASN A 193 -3.26 -58.52 41.66
C ASN A 193 -3.57 -57.21 40.91
N PHE A 194 -4.76 -57.13 40.29
CA PHE A 194 -5.14 -55.95 39.50
C PHE A 194 -5.23 -54.67 40.33
N THR A 195 -5.63 -54.76 41.60
CA THR A 195 -5.70 -53.59 42.50
C THR A 195 -4.31 -52.99 42.75
N GLU A 196 -3.31 -53.84 42.95
CA GLU A 196 -1.93 -53.40 43.15
C GLU A 196 -1.32 -52.88 41.85
N ALA A 197 -1.60 -53.54 40.72
CA ALA A 197 -1.20 -53.04 39.40
C ALA A 197 -1.80 -51.65 39.10
N ARG A 198 -3.06 -51.41 39.48
CA ARG A 198 -3.73 -50.11 39.31
C ARG A 198 -3.09 -49.00 40.13
N LYS A 199 -2.61 -49.29 41.35
CA LYS A 199 -1.84 -48.30 42.15
C LYS A 199 -0.52 -47.90 41.50
N GLN A 200 -0.01 -48.72 40.59
CA GLN A 200 1.22 -48.48 39.83
C GLN A 200 0.93 -47.91 38.43
N GLY A 201 -0.33 -47.54 38.12
CA GLY A 201 -0.71 -46.95 36.84
C GLY A 201 -0.99 -47.96 35.71
N TYR A 202 -1.12 -49.25 36.04
CA TYR A 202 -1.50 -50.30 35.08
C TYR A 202 -2.97 -50.67 35.24
N VAL A 203 -3.76 -50.49 34.19
CA VAL A 203 -5.19 -50.74 34.21
C VAL A 203 -5.51 -52.06 33.52
N PHE A 204 -6.06 -53.00 34.29
CA PHE A 204 -6.57 -54.28 33.80
C PHE A 204 -8.06 -54.39 34.09
N GLU A 205 -8.87 -54.60 33.05
CA GLU A 205 -10.32 -54.70 33.19
C GLU A 205 -10.88 -55.83 32.34
N LEU A 206 -11.85 -56.55 32.88
CA LEU A 206 -12.65 -57.53 32.17
C LEU A 206 -14.00 -56.90 31.88
N MET A 207 -14.18 -56.36 30.68
CA MET A 207 -15.38 -55.65 30.30
C MET A 207 -15.91 -56.14 28.96
N TYR A 208 -17.24 -56.21 28.85
CA TYR A 208 -17.93 -56.43 27.58
C TYR A 208 -17.47 -57.68 26.79
N GLY A 209 -17.03 -58.74 27.48
CA GLY A 209 -16.51 -59.98 26.86
C GLY A 209 -15.06 -59.87 26.39
N ARG A 210 -14.30 -58.89 26.89
CA ARG A 210 -12.90 -58.62 26.52
C ARG A 210 -12.04 -58.38 27.75
N ILE A 211 -10.76 -58.72 27.62
CA ILE A 211 -9.70 -58.35 28.54
C ILE A 211 -9.06 -57.07 27.98
N LEU A 212 -9.05 -56.01 28.78
CA LEU A 212 -8.36 -54.76 28.52
C LEU A 212 -7.08 -54.69 29.37
N PHE A 213 -5.98 -54.29 28.76
CA PHE A 213 -4.80 -53.78 29.42
C PHE A 213 -4.46 -52.39 28.89
N ARG A 214 -4.30 -51.42 29.78
CA ARG A 214 -3.90 -50.06 29.43
C ARG A 214 -2.78 -49.58 30.34
N THR A 215 -1.85 -48.83 29.77
CA THR A 215 -0.74 -48.24 30.50
C THR A 215 -0.24 -46.96 29.81
N PRO A 216 0.08 -45.89 30.57
CA PRO A 216 0.80 -44.74 30.02
C PRO A 216 2.18 -45.14 29.47
N TYR A 217 2.73 -44.34 28.55
CA TYR A 217 4.13 -44.52 28.15
C TYR A 217 5.10 -44.17 29.30
N GLY A 218 6.30 -44.73 29.28
CA GLY A 218 7.38 -44.45 30.22
C GLY A 218 7.31 -45.23 31.54
N GLN A 219 6.42 -46.22 31.64
CA GLN A 219 6.22 -46.99 32.86
C GLN A 219 7.40 -47.92 33.19
N PRO A 220 7.71 -48.20 34.48
CA PRO A 220 8.91 -48.95 34.88
C PRO A 220 9.05 -50.35 34.26
N ASP A 221 7.92 -51.02 34.02
CA ASP A 221 7.86 -52.39 33.48
C ASP A 221 7.79 -52.41 31.94
N SER A 222 7.76 -51.23 31.31
CA SER A 222 8.01 -51.07 29.88
C SER A 222 9.52 -50.96 29.60
N TYR A 223 9.91 -51.13 28.35
CA TYR A 223 11.27 -50.89 27.90
C TYR A 223 11.31 -50.33 26.49
N ARG A 224 12.35 -49.55 26.20
CA ARG A 224 12.61 -49.01 24.88
C ARG A 224 13.67 -49.84 24.18
N THR A 225 13.41 -50.19 22.93
CA THR A 225 14.34 -50.92 22.08
C THR A 225 14.34 -50.33 20.68
N ASP A 226 15.45 -50.48 19.97
CA ASP A 226 15.51 -50.20 18.55
C ASP A 226 15.18 -51.46 17.75
N VAL A 227 14.27 -51.34 16.78
CA VAL A 227 13.94 -52.43 15.85
C VAL A 227 14.09 -51.87 14.45
N ASN A 228 15.10 -52.37 13.73
CA ASN A 228 15.44 -51.94 12.37
C ASN A 228 15.64 -50.41 12.23
N GLY A 229 16.24 -49.76 13.24
CA GLY A 229 16.50 -48.32 13.26
C GLY A 229 15.28 -47.48 13.66
N VAL A 230 14.21 -48.10 14.15
CA VAL A 230 13.02 -47.41 14.67
C VAL A 230 12.96 -47.59 16.19
N PRO A 231 12.88 -46.50 16.97
CA PRO A 231 12.69 -46.61 18.41
C PRO A 231 11.27 -47.06 18.72
N VAL A 232 11.14 -48.06 19.58
CA VAL A 232 9.87 -48.67 19.97
C VAL A 232 9.82 -48.77 21.49
N GLU A 233 8.67 -48.45 22.06
CA GLU A 233 8.38 -48.77 23.45
C GLU A 233 7.52 -50.02 23.51
N VAL A 234 7.93 -50.97 24.35
CA VAL A 234 7.32 -52.29 24.48
C VAL A 234 6.88 -52.50 25.92
N VAL A 235 5.66 -53.02 26.07
CA VAL A 235 5.14 -53.52 27.33
C VAL A 235 4.57 -54.91 27.11
N HIS A 236 4.97 -55.84 27.97
CA HIS A 236 4.57 -57.24 27.88
C HIS A 236 4.10 -57.71 29.25
N ALA A 237 2.83 -58.07 29.33
CA ALA A 237 2.21 -58.62 30.52
C ALA A 237 1.52 -59.94 30.19
N SER A 238 1.49 -60.86 31.14
CA SER A 238 0.59 -62.01 31.11
C SER A 238 -0.33 -61.94 32.30
N ILE A 239 -1.63 -61.99 32.04
CA ILE A 239 -2.60 -62.20 33.11
C ILE A 239 -2.91 -63.68 33.22
N PHE A 240 -3.09 -64.16 34.43
CA PHE A 240 -3.44 -65.54 34.67
C PHE A 240 -4.40 -65.70 35.83
N SER A 241 -5.27 -66.69 35.70
CA SER A 241 -6.20 -67.08 36.74
C SER A 241 -6.18 -68.60 36.89
N ARG A 242 -6.01 -69.05 38.14
CA ARG A 242 -5.95 -70.47 38.47
C ARG A 242 -7.38 -70.97 38.70
N GLN A 243 -7.86 -71.79 37.78
CA GLN A 243 -9.07 -72.59 37.93
C GLN A 243 -8.69 -73.94 38.55
N SER A 244 -9.57 -74.55 39.34
CA SER A 244 -9.29 -75.76 40.16
C SER A 244 -8.25 -76.74 39.58
N TRP A 245 -8.36 -77.12 38.30
CA TRP A 245 -7.45 -78.08 37.63
C TRP A 245 -6.66 -77.53 36.44
N PHE A 246 -6.82 -76.26 36.03
CA PHE A 246 -6.08 -75.64 34.92
C PHE A 246 -5.83 -74.15 35.14
N VAL A 247 -4.83 -73.58 34.47
CA VAL A 247 -4.54 -72.14 34.53
C VAL A 247 -4.89 -71.51 33.19
N VAL A 248 -5.73 -70.48 33.22
CA VAL A 248 -5.94 -69.62 32.04
C VAL A 248 -4.84 -68.58 32.07
N MET A 249 -4.09 -68.45 30.98
CA MET A 249 -3.08 -67.41 30.80
C MET A 249 -3.38 -66.67 29.49
N VAL A 250 -3.39 -65.34 29.56
CA VAL A 250 -3.62 -64.48 28.39
C VAL A 250 -2.43 -63.56 28.23
N ASP A 251 -1.90 -63.55 27.02
CA ASP A 251 -0.76 -62.73 26.63
C ASP A 251 -1.23 -61.33 26.21
N LEU A 252 -0.68 -60.30 26.85
CA LEU A 252 -0.99 -58.89 26.62
C LEU A 252 0.30 -58.18 26.27
N PHE A 253 0.59 -58.12 24.98
CA PHE A 253 1.77 -57.50 24.42
C PHE A 253 1.38 -56.30 23.55
N ALA A 254 2.01 -55.15 23.83
CA ALA A 254 1.98 -53.96 22.99
C ALA A 254 3.41 -53.49 22.70
N ALA A 255 3.62 -53.08 21.47
CA ALA A 255 4.82 -52.44 20.98
C ALA A 255 4.42 -51.30 20.05
N CYS A 256 4.83 -50.09 20.40
CA CYS A 256 4.40 -48.85 19.75
C CYS A 256 5.60 -48.02 19.30
N SER A 257 5.60 -47.58 18.04
CA SER A 257 6.68 -46.76 17.49
C SER A 257 6.73 -45.39 18.16
N MET A 258 7.93 -45.01 18.61
CA MET A 258 8.25 -43.72 19.23
C MET A 258 8.95 -42.79 18.23
N SER A 259 8.92 -43.12 16.94
CA SER A 259 9.47 -42.27 15.88
C SER A 259 8.76 -40.90 15.87
N GLN A 260 9.52 -39.83 16.05
CA GLN A 260 9.04 -38.44 15.92
C GLN A 260 8.85 -38.02 14.45
N GLY A 261 9.29 -38.86 13.52
CA GLY A 261 9.28 -38.57 12.09
C GLY A 261 10.47 -37.73 11.65
N SER A 262 10.63 -37.59 10.34
CA SER A 262 11.73 -36.85 9.73
C SER A 262 11.27 -36.17 8.45
N PHE A 263 11.71 -34.94 8.21
CA PHE A 263 11.39 -34.22 6.99
C PHE A 263 12.54 -34.29 5.97
N ALA A 264 12.27 -34.86 4.79
CA ALA A 264 13.23 -34.92 3.69
C ALA A 264 12.50 -34.97 2.34
N GLY A 265 13.06 -34.32 1.31
CA GLY A 265 12.53 -34.39 -0.06
C GLY A 265 11.10 -33.89 -0.24
N GLY A 266 10.59 -33.02 0.65
CA GLY A 266 9.21 -32.54 0.63
C GLY A 266 8.20 -33.45 1.34
N TYR A 267 8.68 -34.48 2.05
CA TYR A 267 7.84 -35.44 2.77
C TYR A 267 8.18 -35.47 4.25
N VAL A 268 7.16 -35.48 5.10
CA VAL A 268 7.27 -35.89 6.50
C VAL A 268 7.13 -37.40 6.55
N THR A 269 8.20 -38.08 6.95
CA THR A 269 8.27 -39.55 6.98
C THR A 269 8.14 -40.05 8.39
N TRP A 270 7.21 -40.97 8.63
CA TRP A 270 7.06 -41.71 9.88
C TRP A 270 7.28 -43.20 9.64
N LYS A 271 7.89 -43.89 10.61
CA LYS A 271 8.25 -45.30 10.48
C LYS A 271 7.69 -46.13 11.64
N THR A 272 7.27 -47.35 11.35
CA THR A 272 6.85 -48.32 12.35
C THR A 272 7.27 -49.74 11.95
N PRO A 273 7.81 -50.56 12.87
CA PRO A 273 8.16 -51.94 12.55
C PRO A 273 6.91 -52.82 12.42
N VAL A 274 6.88 -53.66 11.39
CA VAL A 274 5.80 -54.63 11.12
C VAL A 274 6.09 -55.97 11.80
N THR A 275 7.37 -56.30 12.02
CA THR A 275 7.83 -57.57 12.62
C THR A 275 7.32 -57.83 14.03
N LEU A 276 6.91 -56.79 14.76
CA LEU A 276 6.49 -56.87 16.15
C LEU A 276 5.17 -57.63 16.35
N TYR A 277 4.38 -57.76 15.28
CA TYR A 277 3.11 -58.49 15.27
C TYR A 277 3.11 -59.45 14.07
N PRO A 278 3.92 -60.52 14.11
CA PRO A 278 4.10 -61.39 12.96
C PRO A 278 2.77 -62.03 12.55
N SER A 279 2.38 -61.87 11.28
CA SER A 279 1.26 -62.60 10.66
C SER A 279 1.79 -63.46 9.52
N GLN A 280 1.31 -64.70 9.43
CA GLN A 280 1.71 -65.66 8.39
C GLN A 280 1.34 -65.18 6.98
N PHE A 281 0.32 -64.33 6.87
CA PHE A 281 -0.24 -63.85 5.61
C PHE A 281 0.10 -62.38 5.34
N GLY A 282 0.89 -61.72 6.20
CA GLY A 282 1.20 -60.29 6.10
C GLY A 282 0.14 -59.37 6.70
N MET A 283 0.30 -58.06 6.50
CA MET A 283 -0.61 -57.03 7.03
C MET A 283 -1.21 -56.17 5.93
N GLN A 284 -2.50 -55.84 6.08
CA GLN A 284 -3.17 -54.81 5.29
C GLN A 284 -3.09 -53.47 6.01
N VAL A 285 -2.64 -52.44 5.30
CA VAL A 285 -2.48 -51.08 5.84
C VAL A 285 -3.55 -50.14 5.28
N SER A 286 -4.18 -49.40 6.19
CA SER A 286 -5.00 -48.23 5.89
C SER A 286 -4.45 -47.05 6.68
N LEU A 287 -4.40 -45.88 6.07
CA LEU A 287 -3.87 -44.67 6.71
C LEU A 287 -4.65 -43.44 6.28
N GLY A 288 -4.57 -42.39 7.10
CA GLY A 288 -5.26 -41.13 6.88
C GLY A 288 -4.75 -40.03 7.79
N LEU A 289 -5.21 -38.81 7.51
CA LEU A 289 -5.01 -37.65 8.36
C LEU A 289 -6.33 -37.29 9.04
N ASN A 290 -6.29 -36.83 10.29
CA ASN A 290 -7.46 -36.39 11.07
C ASN A 290 -8.60 -37.45 11.13
N GLY A 291 -8.24 -38.74 11.15
CA GLY A 291 -9.21 -39.83 11.21
C GLY A 291 -9.78 -40.31 9.87
N ASP A 292 -9.48 -39.64 8.75
CA ASP A 292 -9.94 -40.01 7.39
C ASP A 292 -9.15 -41.19 6.80
N LEU A 293 -9.33 -42.39 7.38
CA LEU A 293 -8.67 -43.61 6.92
C LEU A 293 -9.07 -43.98 5.49
N VAL A 294 -8.07 -44.21 4.65
CA VAL A 294 -8.23 -44.79 3.32
C VAL A 294 -7.32 -45.99 3.13
N ALA A 295 -7.67 -46.87 2.19
CA ALA A 295 -6.81 -47.98 1.80
C ALA A 295 -5.49 -47.46 1.23
N GLN A 296 -4.40 -48.21 1.42
CA GLN A 296 -3.06 -47.87 0.94
C GLN A 296 -3.02 -47.37 -0.50
N GLU A 297 -3.72 -48.03 -1.44
CA GLU A 297 -3.73 -47.63 -2.85
C GLU A 297 -4.34 -46.24 -3.09
N VAL A 298 -5.39 -45.90 -2.33
CA VAL A 298 -6.01 -44.59 -2.38
C VAL A 298 -5.11 -43.53 -1.74
N ALA A 299 -4.39 -43.87 -0.67
CA ALA A 299 -3.39 -42.98 -0.07
C ALA A 299 -2.26 -42.67 -1.07
N LYS A 300 -1.76 -43.68 -1.79
CA LYS A 300 -0.75 -43.50 -2.86
C LYS A 300 -1.27 -42.61 -3.98
N GLN A 301 -2.53 -42.75 -4.39
CA GLN A 301 -3.17 -41.85 -5.37
C GLN A 301 -3.28 -40.40 -4.86
N ARG A 302 -3.39 -40.20 -3.54
CA ARG A 302 -3.35 -38.87 -2.89
C ARG A 302 -1.92 -38.33 -2.70
N GLY A 303 -0.90 -39.03 -3.19
CA GLY A 303 0.50 -38.61 -3.16
C GLY A 303 1.30 -39.12 -1.95
N PHE A 304 0.72 -39.93 -1.07
CA PHE A 304 1.45 -40.52 0.05
C PHE A 304 2.45 -41.57 -0.46
N ILE A 305 3.60 -41.65 0.20
CA ILE A 305 4.56 -42.74 0.01
C ILE A 305 4.28 -43.77 1.09
N VAL A 306 4.09 -45.03 0.71
CA VAL A 306 3.84 -46.12 1.65
C VAL A 306 4.65 -47.31 1.16
N ASP A 307 5.82 -47.47 1.77
CA ASP A 307 6.80 -48.47 1.39
C ASP A 307 7.14 -49.32 2.61
N GLU A 308 7.27 -50.62 2.38
CA GLU A 308 7.76 -51.56 3.38
C GLU A 308 9.15 -52.03 2.98
N ASP A 309 10.16 -51.75 3.81
CA ASP A 309 11.53 -52.21 3.62
C ASP A 309 12.05 -52.84 4.90
N ASN A 310 12.72 -53.99 4.79
CA ASN A 310 13.23 -54.77 5.93
C ASN A 310 12.19 -54.89 7.07
N SER A 311 10.94 -55.20 6.70
CA SER A 311 9.80 -55.33 7.63
C SER A 311 9.56 -54.09 8.51
N THR A 312 9.87 -52.92 7.96
CA THR A 312 9.58 -51.60 8.52
C THR A 312 8.67 -50.85 7.54
N LEU A 313 7.50 -50.45 8.00
CA LEU A 313 6.58 -49.63 7.24
C LEU A 313 7.00 -48.16 7.35
N ALA A 314 7.33 -47.55 6.22
CA ALA A 314 7.63 -46.13 6.09
C ALA A 314 6.48 -45.41 5.38
N ILE A 315 5.95 -44.39 6.03
CA ILE A 315 4.85 -43.55 5.54
C ILE A 315 5.38 -42.14 5.32
N GLY A 316 5.46 -41.72 4.06
CA GLY A 316 5.80 -40.35 3.66
C GLY A 316 4.54 -39.54 3.35
N ILE A 317 4.33 -38.46 4.08
CA ILE A 317 3.22 -37.51 3.89
C ILE A 317 3.76 -36.29 3.14
N PRO A 318 3.23 -35.94 1.96
CA PRO A 318 3.59 -34.68 1.31
C PRO A 318 3.32 -33.49 2.24
N TYR A 319 4.25 -32.54 2.35
CA TYR A 319 4.06 -31.42 3.26
C TYR A 319 2.86 -30.51 2.92
N LYS A 320 2.39 -30.54 1.67
CA LYS A 320 1.16 -29.86 1.21
C LYS A 320 -0.03 -30.81 1.09
N ALA A 321 0.00 -31.96 1.78
CA ALA A 321 -1.10 -32.92 1.75
C ALA A 321 -2.39 -32.30 2.33
N LYS A 322 -3.52 -32.57 1.66
CA LYS A 322 -4.84 -32.19 2.17
C LYS A 322 -5.09 -32.89 3.52
N GLY A 323 -5.57 -32.12 4.51
CA GLY A 323 -5.76 -32.59 5.88
C GLY A 323 -4.59 -32.24 6.81
N GLY A 324 -3.47 -31.75 6.28
CA GLY A 324 -2.44 -31.08 7.09
C GLY A 324 -2.84 -29.66 7.44
N TYR A 325 -2.38 -29.18 8.59
CA TYR A 325 -2.60 -27.80 9.05
C TYR A 325 -1.35 -26.97 8.81
N ARG A 326 -1.46 -25.86 8.07
CA ARG A 326 -0.36 -24.89 7.89
C ARG A 326 -0.40 -23.86 9.01
N LYS A 327 0.76 -23.55 9.58
CA LYS A 327 0.94 -22.44 10.51
C LYS A 327 2.19 -21.65 10.18
N SER A 328 2.16 -20.37 10.53
CA SER A 328 3.24 -19.42 10.31
C SER A 328 3.96 -19.10 11.61
N TYR A 329 5.25 -18.83 11.49
CA TYR A 329 6.11 -18.34 12.55
C TYR A 329 6.95 -17.19 12.03
N VAL A 330 7.08 -16.14 12.83
CA VAL A 330 7.70 -14.90 12.41
C VAL A 330 8.87 -14.58 13.33
N SER A 331 10.09 -14.55 12.76
CA SER A 331 11.32 -14.20 13.48
C SER A 331 12.43 -13.87 12.49
N GLY A 332 12.70 -12.58 12.27
CA GLY A 332 13.66 -12.11 11.26
C GLY A 332 13.31 -12.49 9.81
N GLY A 333 12.14 -13.07 9.59
CA GLY A 333 11.61 -13.62 8.34
C GLY A 333 10.28 -14.34 8.62
N ILE A 334 9.59 -14.76 7.56
CA ILE A 334 8.39 -15.58 7.68
C ILE A 334 8.76 -17.03 7.39
N PHE A 335 8.34 -17.90 8.28
CA PHE A 335 8.46 -19.34 8.14
C PHE A 335 7.08 -19.96 8.23
N VAL A 336 6.89 -21.06 7.53
CA VAL A 336 5.69 -21.89 7.63
C VAL A 336 6.07 -23.30 8.02
N PHE A 337 5.21 -23.95 8.78
CA PHE A 337 5.34 -25.37 9.11
C PHE A 337 3.97 -26.02 9.02
N TYR A 338 3.99 -27.34 8.89
CA TYR A 338 2.79 -28.13 8.66
C TYR A 338 2.68 -29.19 9.74
N ILE A 339 1.49 -29.31 10.32
CA ILE A 339 1.16 -30.30 11.36
C ILE A 339 0.22 -31.34 10.77
N PHE A 340 0.47 -32.62 11.05
CA PHE A 340 -0.27 -33.76 10.56
C PHE A 340 -0.67 -34.67 11.72
N ASN A 341 -1.97 -34.91 11.87
CA ASN A 341 -2.48 -35.94 12.78
C ASN A 341 -2.65 -37.24 12.01
N LEU A 342 -1.59 -38.06 11.99
CA LEU A 342 -1.54 -39.32 11.27
C LEU A 342 -2.27 -40.42 12.05
N TYR A 343 -3.20 -41.10 11.38
CA TYR A 343 -3.87 -42.30 11.87
C TYR A 343 -3.57 -43.48 10.96
N VAL A 344 -3.00 -44.55 11.52
CA VAL A 344 -2.60 -45.77 10.79
C VAL A 344 -3.30 -46.97 11.40
N LYS A 345 -3.87 -47.80 10.55
CA LYS A 345 -4.53 -49.06 10.90
C LYS A 345 -3.88 -50.20 10.12
N GLN A 346 -3.29 -51.14 10.84
CA GLN A 346 -2.67 -52.35 10.31
C GLN A 346 -3.48 -53.55 10.75
N VAL A 347 -4.01 -54.31 9.80
CA VAL A 347 -4.85 -55.49 10.03
C VAL A 347 -4.06 -56.71 9.58
N SER A 348 -3.84 -57.69 10.45
CA SER A 348 -3.28 -58.97 10.01
C SER A 348 -4.22 -59.63 9.00
N MET A 349 -3.70 -60.29 7.97
CA MET A 349 -4.56 -60.82 6.90
C MET A 349 -5.48 -61.98 7.36
N ASP A 350 -5.17 -62.63 8.48
CA ASP A 350 -6.07 -63.55 9.19
C ASP A 350 -7.20 -62.85 9.96
N GLY A 351 -7.15 -61.52 10.08
CA GLY A 351 -8.11 -60.69 10.79
C GLY A 351 -8.04 -60.79 12.31
N GLU A 352 -7.05 -61.50 12.85
CA GLU A 352 -6.95 -61.77 14.29
C GLU A 352 -6.42 -60.58 15.09
N THR A 353 -5.43 -59.87 14.54
CA THR A 353 -4.74 -58.76 15.22
C THR A 353 -4.85 -57.48 14.42
N VAL A 354 -5.30 -56.41 15.07
CA VAL A 354 -5.31 -55.07 14.46
C VAL A 354 -4.52 -54.11 15.34
N VAL A 355 -3.52 -53.46 14.75
CA VAL A 355 -2.71 -52.43 15.38
C VAL A 355 -3.14 -51.07 14.85
N ARG A 356 -3.43 -50.16 15.76
CA ARG A 356 -3.78 -48.77 15.47
C ARG A 356 -2.74 -47.85 16.07
N SER A 357 -2.34 -46.85 15.31
CA SER A 357 -1.34 -45.88 15.76
C SER A 357 -1.80 -44.48 15.40
N TYR A 358 -1.81 -43.60 16.40
CA TYR A 358 -2.06 -42.18 16.23
C TYR A 358 -0.78 -41.41 16.53
N ARG A 359 -0.35 -40.53 15.63
CA ARG A 359 0.85 -39.70 15.81
C ARG A 359 0.64 -38.30 15.26
N THR A 360 1.01 -37.30 16.03
CA THR A 360 1.13 -35.92 15.56
C THR A 360 2.55 -35.70 15.06
N LEU A 361 2.68 -35.27 13.81
CA LEU A 361 3.94 -35.05 13.12
C LEU A 361 3.98 -33.63 12.57
N ASP A 362 5.17 -33.03 12.53
CA ASP A 362 5.35 -31.69 12.02
C ASP A 362 6.55 -31.57 11.08
N THR A 363 6.52 -30.56 10.20
CA THR A 363 7.70 -30.16 9.43
C THR A 363 8.57 -29.21 10.25
N PRO A 364 9.88 -29.14 9.99
CA PRO A 364 10.68 -28.00 10.45
C PRO A 364 10.12 -26.69 9.87
N LEU A 365 10.56 -25.56 10.42
CA LEU A 365 10.26 -24.24 9.89
C LEU A 365 10.80 -24.08 8.46
N LEU A 366 9.90 -23.94 7.49
CA LEU A 366 10.22 -23.76 6.07
C LEU A 366 10.16 -22.27 5.73
N PRO A 367 11.20 -21.67 5.12
CA PRO A 367 11.17 -20.27 4.70
C PRO A 367 10.00 -19.97 3.75
N HIS A 368 9.31 -18.87 3.99
CA HIS A 368 8.18 -18.41 3.17
C HIS A 368 8.44 -17.00 2.65
N PRO A 369 9.00 -16.85 1.43
CA PRO A 369 9.36 -15.55 0.90
C PRO A 369 8.12 -14.72 0.52
N LEU A 370 8.13 -13.44 0.87
CA LEU A 370 7.14 -12.47 0.41
C LEU A 370 7.43 -12.04 -1.03
N VAL A 371 6.39 -11.62 -1.74
CA VAL A 371 6.51 -11.08 -3.11
C VAL A 371 6.19 -9.60 -3.07
N VAL A 372 7.11 -8.75 -3.53
CA VAL A 372 6.86 -7.31 -3.67
C VAL A 372 7.01 -6.89 -5.12
N GLU A 373 6.00 -6.20 -5.62
CA GLU A 373 5.95 -5.70 -7.00
C GLU A 373 5.60 -4.21 -6.99
N ASP A 374 6.41 -3.42 -7.69
CA ASP A 374 6.08 -2.04 -8.02
C ASP A 374 5.16 -2.04 -9.25
N LYS A 375 3.89 -1.68 -9.05
CA LYS A 375 2.84 -1.59 -10.07
C LYS A 375 2.52 -0.13 -10.41
N THR A 376 3.43 0.79 -10.10
CA THR A 376 3.26 2.22 -10.35
C THR A 376 3.15 2.52 -11.84
N VAL A 377 2.10 3.25 -12.21
CA VAL A 377 1.89 3.78 -13.56
C VAL A 377 2.03 5.30 -13.50
N LEU A 378 3.07 5.86 -14.14
CA LEU A 378 3.42 7.28 -14.01
C LEU A 378 2.27 8.23 -14.36
N GLN A 379 1.44 7.87 -15.34
CA GLN A 379 0.29 8.69 -15.77
C GLN A 379 -0.81 8.80 -14.70
N GLU A 380 -0.88 7.87 -13.76
CA GLU A 380 -1.86 7.91 -12.67
C GLU A 380 -1.42 8.85 -11.53
N GLY A 381 -0.16 9.29 -11.52
CA GLY A 381 0.34 10.25 -10.53
C GLY A 381 0.41 9.70 -9.10
N MET A 382 0.45 8.37 -8.93
CA MET A 382 0.49 7.70 -7.63
C MET A 382 1.37 6.45 -7.65
N PHE A 383 2.00 6.14 -6.52
CA PHE A 383 2.61 4.85 -6.27
C PHE A 383 1.52 3.79 -6.08
N THR A 384 1.72 2.63 -6.71
CA THR A 384 0.93 1.42 -6.44
C THR A 384 1.89 0.29 -6.13
N VAL A 385 1.97 -0.11 -4.86
CA VAL A 385 2.91 -1.14 -4.39
C VAL A 385 2.16 -2.35 -3.90
N PHE A 386 2.48 -3.52 -4.45
CA PHE A 386 1.85 -4.78 -4.12
C PHE A 386 2.77 -5.61 -3.23
N LEU A 387 2.25 -6.06 -2.09
CA LEU A 387 2.85 -7.05 -1.20
C LEU A 387 1.98 -8.31 -1.24
N GLY A 388 2.48 -9.40 -1.81
CA GLY A 388 1.78 -10.67 -1.93
C GLY A 388 2.45 -11.81 -1.18
N ASN A 389 1.78 -12.97 -1.21
CA ASN A 389 2.21 -14.20 -0.56
C ASN A 389 2.35 -14.06 0.97
N VAL A 390 1.50 -13.26 1.61
CA VAL A 390 1.41 -13.19 3.07
C VAL A 390 0.48 -14.32 3.54
N PRO A 391 0.90 -15.26 4.41
CA PRO A 391 0.01 -16.31 4.91
C PRO A 391 -1.24 -15.75 5.60
N ASP A 392 -2.35 -16.51 5.55
CA ASP A 392 -3.65 -16.11 6.14
C ASP A 392 -3.65 -15.95 7.66
N ASP A 393 -2.70 -16.56 8.35
CA ASP A 393 -2.49 -16.46 9.78
C ASP A 393 -1.42 -15.42 10.18
N VAL A 394 -0.96 -14.60 9.22
CA VAL A 394 -0.03 -13.48 9.44
C VAL A 394 -0.74 -12.16 9.17
N ASP A 395 -0.82 -11.31 10.18
CA ASP A 395 -1.46 -10.00 10.09
C ASP A 395 -0.47 -8.90 9.75
N LEU A 396 -0.84 -8.02 8.82
CA LEU A 396 -0.21 -6.71 8.66
C LEU A 396 -0.83 -5.74 9.69
N THR A 397 -0.08 -5.41 10.73
CA THR A 397 -0.58 -4.57 11.85
C THR A 397 -0.18 -3.11 11.75
N SER A 398 0.96 -2.80 11.12
CA SER A 398 1.39 -1.42 10.90
C SER A 398 2.27 -1.27 9.67
N ILE A 399 2.32 -0.06 9.14
CA ILE A 399 3.16 0.33 8.00
C ILE A 399 3.89 1.61 8.37
N GLN A 400 5.18 1.69 8.03
CA GLN A 400 5.96 2.90 8.19
C GLN A 400 6.38 3.42 6.80
N LEU A 401 6.13 4.69 6.55
CA LEU A 401 6.33 5.36 5.26
C LEU A 401 7.28 6.54 5.48
N ASN A 402 8.47 6.48 4.88
CA ASN A 402 9.54 7.49 5.01
C ASN A 402 9.81 7.94 6.46
N GLY A 403 9.71 7.01 7.42
CA GLY A 403 9.99 7.24 8.84
C GLY A 403 8.75 7.43 9.72
N GLU A 404 7.58 7.74 9.15
CA GLU A 404 6.33 7.93 9.90
C GLU A 404 5.52 6.63 9.98
N GLN A 405 5.04 6.25 11.17
CA GLN A 405 4.40 4.96 11.44
C GLN A 405 2.86 5.08 11.54
N PHE A 406 2.16 4.14 10.90
CA PHE A 406 0.70 4.06 10.84
C PHE A 406 0.22 2.67 11.26
N MET A 407 -0.72 2.60 12.20
CA MET A 407 -1.37 1.36 12.60
C MET A 407 -2.55 1.04 11.67
N LEU A 408 -2.83 -0.24 11.45
CA LEU A 408 -3.97 -0.72 10.66
C LEU A 408 -5.12 -1.21 11.56
N PRO A 409 -6.40 -1.04 11.14
CA PRO A 409 -6.85 -0.35 9.93
C PRO A 409 -6.62 1.17 10.00
N LEU A 410 -6.42 1.79 8.83
CA LEU A 410 -6.15 3.23 8.73
C LEU A 410 -7.38 4.08 9.15
N PRO A 411 -7.17 5.26 9.77
CA PRO A 411 -8.24 6.23 10.00
C PRO A 411 -8.89 6.72 8.71
N SER A 412 -10.17 7.13 8.79
CA SER A 412 -10.94 7.62 7.62
C SER A 412 -10.36 8.85 6.92
N GLU A 413 -9.52 9.64 7.61
CA GLU A 413 -8.89 10.87 7.09
C GLU A 413 -7.51 10.62 6.47
N SER A 414 -7.09 9.36 6.33
CA SER A 414 -5.76 9.01 5.80
C SER A 414 -5.61 9.43 4.34
N THR A 415 -4.45 9.97 3.98
CA THR A 415 -4.14 10.47 2.63
C THR A 415 -3.77 9.37 1.64
N PHE A 416 -3.58 8.14 2.13
CA PHE A 416 -3.29 6.94 1.35
C PHE A 416 -4.21 5.79 1.76
N MET A 417 -4.25 4.76 0.92
CA MET A 417 -5.06 3.56 1.16
C MET A 417 -4.23 2.29 1.06
N ILE A 418 -4.61 1.31 1.88
CA ILE A 418 -4.12 -0.05 1.79
C ILE A 418 -5.32 -1.01 1.71
N THR A 419 -5.32 -1.88 0.71
CA THR A 419 -6.40 -2.87 0.52
C THR A 419 -5.85 -4.27 0.63
N ALA A 420 -6.50 -5.09 1.46
CA ALA A 420 -6.21 -6.51 1.57
C ALA A 420 -7.14 -7.32 0.65
N GLU A 421 -6.60 -8.33 -0.02
CA GLU A 421 -7.34 -9.23 -0.90
C GLU A 421 -6.88 -10.68 -0.65
N ALA A 422 -7.83 -11.59 -0.51
CA ALA A 422 -7.55 -13.02 -0.33
C ALA A 422 -7.18 -13.67 -1.68
N GLN A 423 -6.15 -14.49 -1.66
CA GLN A 423 -5.62 -15.22 -2.82
C GLN A 423 -5.96 -16.72 -2.73
N PRO A 424 -5.97 -17.47 -3.85
CA PRO A 424 -6.40 -18.88 -3.87
C PRO A 424 -5.61 -19.84 -2.96
N ASP A 425 -4.34 -19.53 -2.64
CA ASP A 425 -3.44 -20.40 -1.87
C ASP A 425 -3.50 -20.16 -0.34
N ASN A 426 -4.65 -19.69 0.16
CA ASN A 426 -4.85 -19.24 1.53
C ASN A 426 -3.80 -18.18 1.94
N THR A 427 -3.51 -17.24 1.06
CA THR A 427 -2.60 -16.12 1.35
C THR A 427 -3.34 -14.81 1.11
N PHE A 428 -2.88 -13.72 1.69
CA PHE A 428 -3.33 -12.37 1.40
C PHE A 428 -2.32 -11.61 0.55
N SER A 429 -2.85 -10.65 -0.18
CA SER A 429 -2.10 -9.57 -0.78
C SER A 429 -2.56 -8.22 -0.27
N TYR A 430 -1.62 -7.31 -0.09
CA TYR A 430 -1.86 -5.93 0.30
C TYR A 430 -1.41 -5.01 -0.82
N THR A 431 -2.29 -4.10 -1.24
CA THR A 431 -1.94 -3.08 -2.23
C THR A 431 -1.98 -1.70 -1.57
N LEU A 432 -0.82 -1.04 -1.53
CA LEU A 432 -0.67 0.35 -1.10
C LEU A 432 -0.85 1.28 -2.31
N LYS A 433 -1.70 2.30 -2.17
CA LYS A 433 -1.84 3.38 -3.16
C LYS A 433 -1.63 4.73 -2.50
N MET A 434 -0.75 5.55 -3.06
CA MET A 434 -0.37 6.87 -2.52
C MET A 434 0.01 7.85 -3.62
N LEU A 435 -0.57 9.06 -3.62
CA LEU A 435 -0.28 10.11 -4.60
C LEU A 435 1.18 10.60 -4.50
N PHE A 436 1.79 10.95 -5.63
CA PHE A 436 3.14 11.54 -5.64
C PHE A 436 3.22 12.90 -4.95
N SER A 437 2.09 13.62 -4.89
CA SER A 437 1.95 14.91 -4.21
C SER A 437 1.72 14.80 -2.71
N ASP A 438 1.63 13.58 -2.17
CA ASP A 438 1.44 13.36 -0.74
C ASP A 438 2.65 13.90 0.05
N PRO A 439 2.45 14.60 1.18
CA PRO A 439 3.55 15.13 2.00
C PRO A 439 4.55 14.09 2.50
N LEU A 440 4.14 12.82 2.62
CA LEU A 440 5.02 11.72 3.04
C LEU A 440 5.97 11.26 1.93
N VAL A 441 5.67 11.58 0.66
CA VAL A 441 6.54 11.24 -0.47
C VAL A 441 7.69 12.23 -0.52
N VAL A 442 8.93 11.71 -0.41
CA VAL A 442 10.13 12.52 -0.55
C VAL A 442 10.27 12.90 -2.02
N GLN A 443 10.39 14.20 -2.30
CA GLN A 443 10.58 14.72 -3.64
C GLN A 443 11.94 15.43 -3.72
N GLU A 444 12.80 14.97 -4.63
CA GLU A 444 14.13 15.54 -4.84
C GLU A 444 14.38 15.73 -6.33
N PHE A 445 15.01 16.84 -6.72
CA PHE A 445 15.35 17.07 -8.12
C PHE A 445 16.64 16.34 -8.50
N SER A 446 16.55 15.47 -9.51
CA SER A 446 17.71 14.77 -10.08
C SER A 446 18.34 15.60 -11.19
N LYS A 447 19.53 16.16 -10.93
CA LYS A 447 20.29 16.94 -11.94
C LYS A 447 20.70 16.11 -13.16
N GLU A 448 21.01 14.84 -12.95
CA GLU A 448 21.42 13.91 -14.03
C GLU A 448 20.29 13.67 -15.03
N HIS A 449 19.07 13.50 -14.52
CA HIS A 449 17.91 13.15 -15.33
C HIS A 449 17.04 14.37 -15.68
N ALA A 450 17.37 15.56 -15.16
CA ALA A 450 16.59 16.79 -15.31
C ALA A 450 15.11 16.63 -14.94
N ALA A 451 14.83 15.84 -13.91
CA ALA A 451 13.49 15.40 -13.53
C ALA A 451 13.35 15.32 -12.00
N MET A 452 12.11 15.36 -11.51
CA MET A 452 11.77 15.21 -10.10
C MET A 452 11.72 13.72 -9.75
N LEU A 453 12.58 13.30 -8.84
CA LEU A 453 12.54 11.97 -8.23
C LEU A 453 11.55 12.01 -7.06
N HIS A 454 10.55 11.16 -7.14
CA HIS A 454 9.65 10.85 -6.03
C HIS A 454 10.09 9.52 -5.43
N GLN A 455 10.28 9.47 -4.13
CA GLN A 455 10.73 8.27 -3.42
C GLN A 455 9.81 7.96 -2.23
N LEU A 456 9.44 6.69 -2.12
CA LEU A 456 8.68 6.15 -1.00
C LEU A 456 9.39 4.93 -0.44
N ASN A 457 9.96 5.07 0.76
CA ASN A 457 10.47 3.96 1.54
C ASN A 457 9.34 3.41 2.41
N ILE A 458 9.14 2.10 2.35
CA ILE A 458 8.04 1.39 2.98
C ILE A 458 8.60 0.32 3.90
N ASN A 459 8.09 0.25 5.11
CA ASN A 459 8.42 -0.78 6.08
C ASN A 459 7.13 -1.40 6.64
N TYR A 460 6.84 -2.64 6.25
CA TYR A 460 5.66 -3.39 6.68
C TYR A 460 5.96 -4.13 7.99
N THR A 461 5.04 -4.06 8.95
CA THR A 461 5.12 -4.82 10.21
C THR A 461 4.12 -5.96 10.19
N LEU A 462 4.64 -7.17 10.11
CA LEU A 462 3.89 -8.42 10.03
C LEU A 462 4.00 -9.17 11.36
N THR A 463 2.88 -9.67 11.86
CA THR A 463 2.80 -10.28 13.19
C THR A 463 2.00 -11.56 13.17
N VAL A 464 2.41 -12.51 14.00
CA VAL A 464 1.66 -13.73 14.34
C VAL A 464 1.55 -13.78 15.86
N SER A 465 0.39 -14.14 16.37
CA SER A 465 0.16 -14.31 17.81
C SER A 465 1.24 -15.21 18.44
N GLY A 466 1.88 -14.71 19.50
CA GLY A 466 2.95 -15.44 20.21
C GLY A 466 4.34 -15.40 19.56
N SER A 467 4.53 -14.63 18.48
CA SER A 467 5.83 -14.43 17.81
C SER A 467 6.28 -12.96 17.86
N GLU A 468 7.57 -12.72 17.64
CA GLU A 468 8.09 -11.35 17.50
C GLU A 468 7.65 -10.74 16.15
N PRO A 469 7.37 -9.42 16.08
CA PRO A 469 7.04 -8.76 14.83
C PRO A 469 8.20 -8.84 13.81
N TYR A 470 7.86 -9.04 12.54
CA TYR A 470 8.80 -8.96 11.44
C TYR A 470 8.60 -7.68 10.65
N HIS A 471 9.71 -6.97 10.42
CA HIS A 471 9.75 -5.75 9.65
C HIS A 471 10.31 -6.04 8.25
N TYR A 472 9.49 -5.84 7.23
CA TYR A 472 9.88 -6.01 5.84
C TYR A 472 9.99 -4.65 5.14
N THR A 473 11.20 -4.30 4.72
CA THR A 473 11.50 -3.00 4.09
C THR A 473 11.60 -3.10 2.56
N THR A 474 11.01 -2.14 1.86
CA THR A 474 11.15 -1.96 0.41
C THR A 474 11.13 -0.47 0.06
N SER A 475 11.52 -0.10 -1.16
CA SER A 475 11.50 1.27 -1.65
C SER A 475 11.06 1.31 -3.11
N VAL A 476 10.21 2.27 -3.45
CA VAL A 476 9.78 2.55 -4.83
C VAL A 476 10.13 3.98 -5.22
N THR A 477 10.41 4.17 -6.50
CA THR A 477 10.82 5.47 -7.05
C THR A 477 10.12 5.76 -8.36
N ALA A 478 9.68 7.01 -8.55
CA ALA A 478 9.10 7.49 -9.79
C ALA A 478 9.84 8.76 -10.24
N LEU A 479 10.04 8.90 -11.54
CA LEU A 479 10.78 10.01 -12.13
C LEU A 479 9.85 10.79 -13.05
N LEU A 480 9.59 12.06 -12.73
CA LEU A 480 8.68 12.92 -13.49
C LEU A 480 9.44 14.10 -14.09
N ASP A 481 9.31 14.29 -15.40
CA ASP A 481 9.94 15.41 -16.10
C ASP A 481 9.45 16.75 -15.52
N VAL A 482 10.40 17.63 -15.20
CA VAL A 482 10.06 18.97 -14.69
C VAL A 482 9.88 19.90 -15.88
N SER A 483 8.64 20.36 -16.08
CA SER A 483 8.33 21.38 -17.07
C SER A 483 8.53 22.79 -16.50
N PRO A 484 9.02 23.75 -17.30
CA PRO A 484 9.08 25.15 -16.88
C PRO A 484 7.67 25.71 -16.67
N PRO A 485 7.45 26.55 -15.64
CA PRO A 485 6.16 27.17 -15.35
C PRO A 485 5.69 28.07 -16.50
N VAL A 486 4.37 28.20 -16.66
CA VAL A 486 3.74 29.04 -17.68
C VAL A 486 2.81 30.03 -16.98
N PHE A 487 2.91 31.31 -17.33
CA PHE A 487 2.02 32.33 -16.78
C PHE A 487 0.69 32.34 -17.54
N GLU A 488 -0.40 32.45 -16.80
CA GLU A 488 -1.69 32.84 -17.37
C GLU A 488 -1.70 34.35 -17.58
N ALA A 489 -1.92 34.79 -18.82
CA ALA A 489 -1.83 36.21 -19.19
C ALA A 489 -3.16 36.75 -19.73
N ASN A 490 -3.65 37.84 -19.14
CA ASN A 490 -4.93 38.46 -19.47
C ASN A 490 -4.79 39.96 -19.78
N CYS A 491 -5.54 40.42 -20.78
CA CYS A 491 -5.60 41.83 -21.16
C CYS A 491 -6.54 42.59 -20.21
N THR A 492 -6.13 43.78 -19.79
CA THR A 492 -6.95 44.71 -18.99
C THR A 492 -6.99 46.07 -19.69
N ALA A 493 -7.92 46.95 -19.32
CA ALA A 493 -7.96 48.31 -19.88
C ALA A 493 -6.68 49.13 -19.57
N ALA A 494 -5.94 48.77 -18.52
CA ALA A 494 -4.77 49.49 -18.04
C ALA A 494 -3.42 48.84 -18.42
N GLY A 495 -3.42 47.64 -19.03
CA GLY A 495 -2.19 46.88 -19.32
C GLY A 495 -2.41 45.37 -19.38
N ILE A 496 -1.37 44.59 -19.14
CA ILE A 496 -1.39 43.13 -19.18
C ILE A 496 -1.10 42.59 -17.78
N ASN A 497 -1.94 41.65 -17.31
CA ASN A 497 -1.75 40.93 -16.05
C ASN A 497 -1.25 39.52 -16.33
N PHE A 498 -0.22 39.10 -15.61
CA PHE A 498 0.35 37.77 -15.63
C PHE A 498 0.18 37.13 -14.25
N MET A 499 -0.30 35.90 -14.21
CA MET A 499 -0.52 35.14 -12.99
C MET A 499 0.15 33.76 -13.09
N LEU A 500 0.86 33.38 -12.05
CA LEU A 500 1.47 32.06 -11.90
C LEU A 500 1.02 31.45 -10.59
N VAL A 501 0.61 30.18 -10.62
CA VAL A 501 0.33 29.37 -9.42
C VAL A 501 1.61 28.63 -9.05
N HIS A 502 2.01 28.72 -7.78
CA HIS A 502 3.26 28.13 -7.33
C HIS A 502 3.25 26.61 -7.37
N GLN A 503 4.33 26.02 -7.88
CA GLN A 503 4.57 24.58 -7.89
C GLN A 503 5.83 24.23 -7.08
N PRO A 504 5.93 23.00 -6.54
CA PRO A 504 7.13 22.55 -5.81
C PRO A 504 8.42 22.65 -6.62
N SER A 505 8.35 22.65 -7.95
CA SER A 505 9.47 22.77 -8.87
C SER A 505 9.89 24.22 -9.17
N ASP A 506 9.15 25.23 -8.69
CA ASP A 506 9.37 26.64 -9.06
C ASP A 506 10.75 27.16 -8.67
N TYR A 507 11.37 26.61 -7.63
CA TYR A 507 12.70 27.03 -7.15
C TYR A 507 13.84 26.78 -8.16
N LEU A 508 13.59 25.96 -9.19
CA LEU A 508 14.51 25.65 -10.29
C LEU A 508 14.53 26.74 -11.36
N TRP A 509 13.57 27.67 -11.32
CA TRP A 509 13.33 28.65 -12.38
C TRP A 509 13.53 30.09 -11.89
N GLU A 510 14.01 30.95 -12.78
CA GLU A 510 14.06 32.39 -12.60
C GLU A 510 13.24 33.08 -13.70
N PHE A 511 12.52 34.14 -13.33
CA PHE A 511 11.72 34.92 -14.27
C PHE A 511 12.48 36.17 -14.72
N SER A 512 12.36 36.55 -15.99
CA SER A 512 13.03 37.73 -16.53
C SER A 512 12.17 38.45 -17.58
N ILE A 513 12.42 39.75 -17.76
CA ILE A 513 11.77 40.59 -18.77
C ILE A 513 12.89 41.13 -19.67
N GLY A 514 12.99 40.58 -20.88
CA GLY A 514 14.15 40.81 -21.74
C GLY A 514 15.42 40.26 -21.08
N ALA A 515 16.45 41.09 -20.93
CA ALA A 515 17.70 40.68 -20.29
C ALA A 515 17.62 40.61 -18.76
N ASP A 516 16.74 41.40 -18.14
CA ASP A 516 16.76 41.68 -16.70
C ASP A 516 15.93 40.67 -15.89
N LEU A 517 16.49 40.18 -14.78
CA LEU A 517 15.79 39.30 -13.83
C LEU A 517 14.64 40.05 -13.13
N LEU A 518 13.51 39.37 -12.97
CA LEU A 518 12.33 39.89 -12.31
C LEU A 518 12.56 39.96 -10.80
N THR A 519 13.06 41.10 -10.34
CA THR A 519 13.25 41.41 -8.92
C THR A 519 12.32 42.53 -8.49
N MET A 520 12.09 42.68 -7.18
CA MET A 520 11.29 43.80 -6.68
C MET A 520 11.93 45.16 -7.01
N GLU A 521 13.27 45.22 -7.14
CA GLU A 521 13.99 46.41 -7.61
C GLU A 521 13.63 46.73 -9.07
N LEU A 522 13.61 45.73 -9.96
CA LEU A 522 13.20 45.91 -11.35
C LEU A 522 11.75 46.39 -11.45
N VAL A 523 10.85 45.76 -10.69
CA VAL A 523 9.41 46.12 -10.61
C VAL A 523 9.26 47.60 -10.25
N THR A 524 9.96 48.05 -9.21
CA THR A 524 9.91 49.46 -8.77
C THR A 524 10.51 50.39 -9.82
N ARG A 525 11.65 50.02 -10.41
CA ARG A 525 12.36 50.83 -11.41
C ARG A 525 11.57 51.01 -12.71
N ARG A 526 10.82 49.98 -13.14
CA ARG A 526 10.06 49.96 -14.40
C ARG A 526 8.57 50.28 -14.23
N GLY A 527 8.11 50.48 -12.99
CA GLY A 527 6.72 50.84 -12.70
C GLY A 527 5.74 49.68 -12.88
N TYR A 528 6.20 48.43 -12.75
CA TYR A 528 5.31 47.27 -12.69
C TYR A 528 4.69 47.16 -11.30
N ILE A 529 3.61 46.38 -11.18
CA ILE A 529 2.96 46.09 -9.89
C ILE A 529 3.00 44.57 -9.69
N MET A 530 3.78 44.12 -8.72
CA MET A 530 3.95 42.70 -8.41
C MET A 530 3.40 42.38 -7.02
N ASN A 531 2.67 41.28 -6.92
CA ASN A 531 2.24 40.67 -5.66
C ASN A 531 2.70 39.22 -5.64
N ASN A 532 3.56 38.86 -4.69
CA ASN A 532 4.10 37.51 -4.55
C ASN A 532 3.65 36.94 -3.20
N SER A 533 2.78 35.94 -3.24
CA SER A 533 2.24 35.25 -2.07
C SER A 533 2.77 33.81 -2.00
N SER A 534 2.48 33.07 -0.92
CA SER A 534 2.91 31.67 -0.82
C SER A 534 2.28 30.73 -1.86
N LYS A 535 1.18 31.14 -2.51
CA LYS A 535 0.45 30.31 -3.48
C LYS A 535 0.51 30.83 -4.91
N THR A 536 0.69 32.13 -5.09
CA THR A 536 0.63 32.75 -6.41
C THR A 536 1.57 33.93 -6.53
N LEU A 537 2.12 34.08 -7.74
CA LEU A 537 2.83 35.25 -8.21
C LEU A 537 1.97 35.98 -9.24
N GLN A 538 1.69 37.26 -8.98
CA GLN A 538 0.95 38.12 -9.90
C GLN A 538 1.83 39.31 -10.30
N LEU A 539 1.95 39.54 -11.61
CA LEU A 539 2.65 40.69 -12.19
C LEU A 539 1.69 41.44 -13.13
N ASN A 540 1.36 42.67 -12.76
CA ASN A 540 0.68 43.60 -13.65
C ASN A 540 1.74 44.50 -14.30
N ALA A 541 1.75 44.54 -15.63
CA ALA A 541 2.53 45.45 -16.45
C ALA A 541 1.61 46.55 -16.99
N PRO A 542 1.54 47.74 -16.38
CA PRO A 542 0.74 48.84 -16.90
C PRO A 542 1.17 49.28 -18.30
N LEU A 543 0.23 49.83 -19.08
CA LEU A 543 0.53 50.46 -20.37
C LEU A 543 1.62 51.52 -20.25
N PHE A 544 2.49 51.59 -21.27
CA PHE A 544 3.63 52.49 -21.38
C PHE A 544 4.77 52.26 -20.39
N THR A 545 4.77 51.13 -19.69
CA THR A 545 5.95 50.69 -18.94
C THR A 545 7.00 50.10 -19.88
N PRO A 546 8.30 50.16 -19.55
CA PRO A 546 9.34 49.56 -20.37
C PRO A 546 9.09 48.05 -20.55
N GLY A 547 9.46 47.47 -21.69
CA GLY A 547 9.29 46.03 -21.97
C GLY A 547 8.07 45.67 -22.82
N TYR A 548 7.24 46.65 -23.16
CA TYR A 548 6.23 46.50 -24.22
C TYR A 548 6.86 46.65 -25.60
N ASP A 549 6.39 45.86 -26.56
CA ASP A 549 6.58 46.10 -28.00
C ASP A 549 5.25 46.55 -28.60
N TYR A 550 5.19 47.78 -29.12
CA TYR A 550 3.99 48.37 -29.70
C TYR A 550 4.02 48.30 -31.23
N ARG A 551 2.93 47.79 -31.82
CA ARG A 551 2.79 47.64 -33.27
C ARG A 551 1.43 48.12 -33.77
N ASP A 552 1.36 48.36 -35.07
CA ASP A 552 0.16 48.75 -35.82
C ASP A 552 -0.59 49.93 -35.18
N VAL A 553 0.17 50.98 -34.87
CA VAL A 553 -0.37 52.22 -34.29
C VAL A 553 -1.22 52.94 -35.33
N SER A 554 -2.49 53.13 -35.02
CA SER A 554 -3.45 53.88 -35.82
C SER A 554 -4.29 54.81 -34.96
N LEU A 555 -5.11 55.67 -35.58
CA LEU A 555 -6.08 56.47 -34.83
C LEU A 555 -7.18 55.63 -34.14
N ARG A 556 -7.35 54.34 -34.49
CA ARG A 556 -8.32 53.44 -33.83
C ARG A 556 -7.76 52.81 -32.55
N GLY A 557 -6.45 52.61 -32.49
CA GLY A 557 -5.77 51.91 -31.41
C GLY A 557 -4.44 51.33 -31.86
N PHE A 558 -3.84 50.53 -30.99
CA PHE A 558 -2.56 49.87 -31.24
C PHE A 558 -2.50 48.52 -30.52
N TYR A 559 -1.59 47.65 -30.95
CA TYR A 559 -1.29 46.40 -30.25
C TYR A 559 -0.07 46.57 -29.34
N GLY A 560 -0.18 46.14 -28.09
CA GLY A 560 0.94 46.04 -27.16
C GLY A 560 1.24 44.58 -26.86
N THR A 561 2.49 44.18 -27.04
CA THR A 561 2.99 42.84 -26.73
C THR A 561 3.93 42.89 -25.54
N PHE A 562 3.80 41.97 -24.60
CA PHE A 562 4.69 41.83 -23.44
C PHE A 562 5.11 40.37 -23.29
N GLU A 563 6.39 40.14 -22.99
CA GLU A 563 6.98 38.81 -22.86
C GLU A 563 7.67 38.63 -21.50
N ILE A 564 7.34 37.54 -20.81
CA ILE A 564 8.06 37.06 -19.63
C ILE A 564 8.83 35.81 -20.03
N LEU A 565 10.13 35.79 -19.76
CA LEU A 565 11.00 34.65 -20.02
C LEU A 565 11.21 33.85 -18.74
N VAL A 566 11.15 32.52 -18.87
CA VAL A 566 11.46 31.57 -17.80
C VAL A 566 12.84 30.98 -18.08
N ARG A 567 13.75 31.16 -17.14
CA ARG A 567 15.15 30.74 -17.22
C ARG A 567 15.44 29.66 -16.21
N ASP A 568 16.32 28.76 -16.59
CA ASP A 568 16.96 27.83 -15.67
C ASP A 568 17.83 28.62 -14.68
N ARG A 569 17.67 28.37 -13.38
CA ARG A 569 18.33 29.15 -12.33
C ARG A 569 19.85 29.03 -12.32
N ASP A 570 20.38 27.84 -12.61
CA ASP A 570 21.83 27.58 -12.57
C ASP A 570 22.52 28.09 -13.83
N THR A 571 21.89 27.95 -15.00
CA THR A 571 22.50 28.24 -16.30
C THR A 571 22.05 29.55 -16.95
N LEU A 572 20.99 30.17 -16.42
CA LEU A 572 20.31 31.36 -16.96
C LEU A 572 19.82 31.22 -18.41
N ARG A 573 19.77 30.00 -18.95
CA ARG A 573 19.26 29.74 -20.30
C ARG A 573 17.74 29.83 -20.32
N VAL A 574 17.19 30.47 -21.36
CA VAL A 574 15.73 30.54 -21.58
C VAL A 574 15.21 29.14 -21.91
N ARG A 575 14.23 28.68 -21.15
CA ARG A 575 13.58 27.37 -21.32
C ARG A 575 12.14 27.49 -21.79
N ALA A 576 11.45 28.56 -21.40
CA ALA A 576 10.12 28.89 -21.87
C ALA A 576 9.92 30.41 -21.91
N SER A 577 8.86 30.86 -22.58
CA SER A 577 8.39 32.23 -22.48
C SER A 577 6.86 32.29 -22.52
N THR A 578 6.31 33.31 -21.86
CA THR A 578 4.90 33.66 -21.96
C THR A 578 4.79 35.01 -22.65
N VAL A 579 4.23 35.01 -23.86
CA VAL A 579 4.00 36.22 -24.66
C VAL A 579 2.51 36.52 -24.70
N LYS A 580 2.13 37.77 -24.42
CA LYS A 580 0.75 38.22 -24.56
C LYS A 580 0.68 39.49 -25.39
N THR A 581 -0.17 39.48 -26.41
CA THR A 581 -0.49 40.65 -27.23
C THR A 581 -1.93 41.08 -26.96
N CYS A 582 -2.13 42.37 -26.72
CA CYS A 582 -3.42 42.97 -26.41
C CYS A 582 -3.66 44.20 -27.31
N TYR A 583 -4.91 44.39 -27.74
CA TYR A 583 -5.33 45.58 -28.46
C TYR A 583 -5.81 46.64 -27.48
N PHE A 584 -5.37 47.88 -27.66
CA PHE A 584 -5.72 49.00 -26.80
C PHE A 584 -6.32 50.15 -27.60
N GLU A 585 -7.53 50.56 -27.21
CA GLU A 585 -8.19 51.74 -27.74
C GLU A 585 -7.76 52.96 -26.90
N SER A 586 -6.80 53.75 -27.41
CA SER A 586 -6.40 55.00 -26.77
C SER A 586 -6.72 56.21 -27.64
N ARG A 587 -7.22 57.28 -27.01
CA ARG A 587 -7.44 58.57 -27.68
C ARG A 587 -6.13 59.24 -28.05
N GLU A 588 -5.15 59.14 -27.17
CA GLU A 588 -3.82 59.69 -27.35
C GLU A 588 -2.76 58.64 -27.07
N PHE A 589 -1.67 58.69 -27.80
CA PHE A 589 -0.56 57.75 -27.71
C PHE A 589 0.72 58.47 -28.07
N ILE A 590 1.79 58.25 -27.32
CA ILE A 590 3.12 58.71 -27.71
C ILE A 590 4.13 57.62 -27.42
N MET A 591 4.91 57.26 -28.43
CA MET A 591 6.00 56.30 -28.35
C MET A 591 7.28 56.94 -28.85
N CYS A 592 8.34 56.70 -28.10
CA CYS A 592 9.68 57.20 -28.33
C CYS A 592 10.61 56.00 -28.45
N SER A 593 10.80 55.51 -29.67
CA SER A 593 11.54 54.27 -29.92
C SER A 593 13.05 54.45 -29.77
N THR A 594 13.76 53.34 -29.57
CA THR A 594 15.22 53.29 -29.44
C THR A 594 15.96 53.73 -30.71
N ASP A 595 15.37 53.55 -31.89
CA ASP A 595 15.90 54.04 -33.17
C ASP A 595 15.59 55.53 -33.43
N GLY A 596 14.93 56.21 -32.48
CA GLY A 596 14.71 57.64 -32.52
C GLY A 596 13.50 58.06 -33.35
N MET A 597 12.50 57.20 -33.52
CA MET A 597 11.22 57.58 -34.08
C MET A 597 10.27 58.06 -32.98
N MET A 598 9.65 59.22 -33.18
CA MET A 598 8.53 59.71 -32.37
C MET A 598 7.25 59.40 -33.12
N THR A 599 6.47 58.44 -32.60
CA THR A 599 5.12 58.14 -33.11
C THR A 599 4.11 58.69 -32.10
N VAL A 600 3.26 59.60 -32.54
CA VAL A 600 2.28 60.26 -31.68
C VAL A 600 0.91 60.32 -32.34
N ALA A 601 -0.09 59.78 -31.66
CA ALA A 601 -1.50 60.05 -31.91
C ALA A 601 -1.95 61.09 -30.88
N ALA A 602 -2.39 62.26 -31.33
CA ALA A 602 -2.84 63.34 -30.45
C ALA A 602 -4.27 63.77 -30.85
N ASP A 603 -5.05 64.20 -29.87
CA ASP A 603 -6.36 64.81 -30.10
C ASP A 603 -6.28 66.31 -29.86
N LEU A 604 -6.47 67.11 -30.92
CA LEU A 604 -6.40 68.55 -30.84
C LEU A 604 -7.76 69.20 -30.54
N SER A 605 -8.78 68.41 -30.17
CA SER A 605 -10.14 68.90 -29.89
C SER A 605 -10.18 69.99 -28.81
N GLU A 606 -9.28 69.97 -27.83
CA GLU A 606 -9.18 70.98 -26.77
C GLU A 606 -8.58 72.31 -27.25
N VAL A 607 -7.77 72.28 -28.31
CA VAL A 607 -7.02 73.45 -28.82
C VAL A 607 -7.70 74.06 -30.05
N ILE A 608 -8.56 73.30 -30.74
CA ILE A 608 -9.33 73.74 -31.89
C ILE A 608 -10.69 74.30 -31.42
N PRO A 609 -11.10 75.51 -31.84
CA PRO A 609 -12.41 76.05 -31.49
C PRO A 609 -13.56 75.13 -31.92
N SER A 610 -14.49 74.86 -30.99
CA SER A 610 -15.65 73.99 -31.22
C SER A 610 -16.43 74.38 -32.48
N GLY A 611 -16.66 73.40 -33.36
CA GLY A 611 -17.43 73.57 -34.60
C GLY A 611 -16.60 73.98 -35.83
N GLN A 612 -15.28 74.15 -35.70
CA GLN A 612 -14.40 74.39 -36.84
C GLN A 612 -13.57 73.13 -37.20
N MET A 613 -13.44 72.85 -38.50
CA MET A 613 -12.57 71.77 -38.99
C MET A 613 -11.26 72.35 -39.51
N PRO A 614 -10.11 71.90 -39.00
CA PRO A 614 -8.81 72.31 -39.52
C PRO A 614 -8.60 71.77 -40.95
N VAL A 615 -8.01 72.60 -41.80
CA VAL A 615 -7.73 72.29 -43.20
C VAL A 615 -6.45 71.46 -43.34
N ASN A 616 -5.48 71.70 -42.46
CA ASN A 616 -4.22 70.97 -42.45
C ASN A 616 -3.59 70.99 -41.05
N PHE A 617 -2.75 69.99 -40.77
CA PHE A 617 -1.91 69.91 -39.58
C PHE A 617 -0.45 69.79 -39.97
N HIS A 618 0.43 70.32 -39.13
CA HIS A 618 1.84 70.34 -39.40
C HIS A 618 2.66 70.49 -38.12
N LEU A 619 3.91 70.04 -38.17
CA LEU A 619 4.90 70.25 -37.11
C LEU A 619 5.60 71.62 -37.27
N TYR A 620 6.60 71.92 -36.44
CA TYR A 620 7.41 73.15 -36.58
C TYR A 620 7.94 73.35 -38.02
N ASN A 621 8.34 72.26 -38.68
CA ASN A 621 8.56 72.26 -40.12
C ASN A 621 7.23 71.98 -40.85
N LYS A 622 6.74 72.98 -41.60
CA LYS A 622 5.47 72.90 -42.34
C LYS A 622 5.40 71.79 -43.39
N LEU A 623 6.53 71.24 -43.81
CA LEU A 623 6.59 70.10 -44.73
C LEU A 623 6.28 68.75 -44.07
N CYS A 624 6.34 68.69 -42.73
CA CYS A 624 5.99 67.49 -42.00
C CYS A 624 4.49 67.48 -41.69
N VAL A 625 3.77 66.65 -42.45
CA VAL A 625 2.32 66.44 -42.40
C VAL A 625 1.98 65.12 -41.71
N PRO A 626 0.77 64.94 -41.17
CA PRO A 626 0.39 63.72 -40.46
C PRO A 626 0.27 62.51 -41.40
N ASN A 627 0.52 61.32 -40.85
CA ASN A 627 0.33 60.01 -41.48
C ASN A 627 -1.16 59.66 -41.61
N GLU A 628 -1.95 59.96 -40.57
CA GLU A 628 -3.41 59.77 -40.56
C GLU A 628 -4.09 61.00 -39.94
N VAL A 629 -5.30 61.31 -40.42
CA VAL A 629 -6.15 62.38 -39.89
C VAL A 629 -7.59 61.87 -39.77
N ASN A 630 -8.21 62.09 -38.61
CA ASN A 630 -9.63 61.83 -38.40
C ASN A 630 -10.23 62.95 -37.53
N GLY A 631 -10.89 63.91 -38.18
CA GLY A 631 -11.44 65.09 -37.50
C GLY A 631 -10.33 65.94 -36.86
N THR A 632 -10.33 66.03 -35.53
CA THR A 632 -9.32 66.76 -34.73
C THR A 632 -8.14 65.87 -34.32
N ARG A 633 -8.19 64.57 -34.61
CA ARG A 633 -7.15 63.60 -34.23
C ARG A 633 -6.17 63.38 -35.37
N VAL A 634 -4.90 63.32 -35.02
CA VAL A 634 -3.80 63.18 -35.98
C VAL A 634 -2.78 62.16 -35.51
N LEU A 635 -2.21 61.41 -36.45
CA LEU A 635 -1.09 60.52 -36.22
C LEU A 635 0.14 61.08 -36.93
N PHE A 636 1.23 61.27 -36.22
CA PHE A 636 2.53 61.60 -36.77
C PHE A 636 3.53 60.49 -36.43
N SER A 637 4.40 60.14 -37.38
CA SER A 637 5.58 59.31 -37.14
C SER A 637 6.78 59.95 -37.82
N PHE A 638 7.75 60.43 -37.04
CA PHE A 638 8.90 61.17 -37.56
C PHE A 638 10.15 60.96 -36.70
N PRO A 639 11.36 61.02 -37.29
CA PRO A 639 12.59 60.98 -36.52
C PRO A 639 12.69 62.16 -35.54
N VAL A 640 13.09 61.89 -34.29
CA VAL A 640 13.14 62.89 -33.20
C VAL A 640 14.03 64.09 -33.51
N ASN A 641 15.05 63.92 -34.35
CA ASN A 641 16.00 64.94 -34.80
C ASN A 641 15.55 65.69 -36.08
N SER A 642 14.35 65.42 -36.60
CA SER A 642 13.82 66.00 -37.84
C SER A 642 12.64 66.94 -37.58
N CYS A 643 11.93 67.36 -38.64
CA CYS A 643 10.69 68.13 -38.56
C CYS A 643 10.70 69.41 -37.71
N GLY A 644 11.87 70.03 -37.55
CA GLY A 644 12.04 71.24 -36.75
C GLY A 644 12.03 71.01 -35.24
N SER A 645 12.23 69.78 -34.78
CA SER A 645 12.30 69.45 -33.35
C SER A 645 13.37 70.26 -32.62
N VAL A 646 13.01 70.76 -31.44
CA VAL A 646 13.89 71.53 -30.55
C VAL A 646 14.45 70.60 -29.49
N ILE A 647 15.77 70.63 -29.30
CA ILE A 647 16.47 69.76 -28.35
C ILE A 647 16.74 70.54 -27.06
N LYS A 648 16.42 69.93 -25.91
CA LYS A 648 16.76 70.44 -24.58
C LYS A 648 17.61 69.42 -23.84
N LEU A 649 18.78 69.85 -23.39
CA LEU A 649 19.72 69.04 -22.61
C LEU A 649 19.67 69.48 -21.14
N ARG A 650 19.06 68.65 -20.27
CA ARG A 650 19.04 68.86 -18.80
C ARG A 650 18.97 67.52 -18.08
N GLY A 651 20.12 66.88 -17.83
CA GLY A 651 20.21 65.53 -17.24
C GLY A 651 19.73 64.42 -18.18
N ASN A 652 18.66 64.68 -18.94
CA ASN A 652 18.16 63.91 -20.07
C ASN A 652 18.19 64.75 -21.35
N VAL A 653 18.09 64.09 -22.49
CA VAL A 653 17.95 64.70 -23.82
C VAL A 653 16.48 64.67 -24.22
N THR A 654 15.85 65.84 -24.22
CA THR A 654 14.43 65.99 -24.57
C THR A 654 14.29 66.58 -25.96
N TYR A 655 13.72 65.81 -26.88
CA TYR A 655 13.28 66.28 -28.19
C TYR A 655 11.85 66.76 -28.08
N ARG A 656 11.59 68.00 -28.50
CA ARG A 656 10.29 68.64 -28.42
C ARG A 656 9.85 69.09 -29.80
N ASN A 657 8.61 68.79 -30.15
CA ASN A 657 7.94 69.36 -31.31
C ASN A 657 6.55 69.89 -30.90
N LYS A 658 5.88 70.62 -31.78
CA LYS A 658 4.54 71.13 -31.56
C LYS A 658 3.68 70.89 -32.79
N ILE A 659 2.50 70.34 -32.57
CA ILE A 659 1.50 70.07 -33.61
C ILE A 659 0.62 71.31 -33.73
N PHE A 660 0.69 71.95 -34.90
CA PHE A 660 -0.07 73.13 -35.24
C PHE A 660 -1.18 72.78 -36.23
N HIS A 661 -2.28 73.53 -36.19
CA HIS A 661 -3.41 73.38 -37.09
C HIS A 661 -3.58 74.64 -37.95
N THR A 662 -4.22 74.51 -39.11
CA THR A 662 -4.55 75.64 -39.99
C THR A 662 -6.07 75.72 -40.15
N LEU A 663 -6.64 76.88 -39.84
CA LEU A 663 -8.08 77.15 -39.99
C LEU A 663 -8.26 78.21 -41.07
N ASN A 664 -9.05 77.92 -42.11
CA ASN A 664 -9.31 78.86 -43.22
C ASN A 664 -8.04 79.51 -43.81
N ASN A 665 -6.99 78.69 -44.04
CA ASN A 665 -5.66 79.13 -44.50
C ASN A 665 -4.91 80.09 -43.54
N VAL A 666 -5.37 80.26 -42.31
CA VAL A 666 -4.68 80.97 -41.24
C VAL A 666 -4.00 79.93 -40.32
N PRO A 667 -2.66 79.92 -40.23
CA PRO A 667 -1.95 79.05 -39.28
C PRO A 667 -2.32 79.42 -37.85
N SER A 668 -2.43 78.43 -36.96
CA SER A 668 -2.57 78.68 -35.53
C SER A 668 -1.35 79.45 -35.00
N GLY A 669 -1.57 80.37 -34.05
CA GLY A 669 -0.47 81.11 -33.41
C GLY A 669 0.43 80.18 -32.60
N ASP A 670 1.66 80.61 -32.31
CA ASP A 670 2.69 79.81 -31.61
C ASP A 670 2.19 79.23 -30.26
N ASP A 671 1.20 79.87 -29.64
CA ASP A 671 0.59 79.47 -28.36
C ASP A 671 -0.58 78.47 -28.51
N LYS A 672 -1.11 78.22 -29.72
CA LYS A 672 -2.31 77.39 -29.97
C LYS A 672 -1.99 76.10 -30.72
N GLY A 673 -1.31 75.17 -30.06
CA GLY A 673 -0.99 73.84 -30.60
C GLY A 673 -0.71 72.83 -29.48
N VAL A 674 -0.55 71.56 -29.84
CA VAL A 674 -0.25 70.49 -28.87
C VAL A 674 1.24 70.19 -28.86
N THR A 675 1.88 70.32 -27.71
CA THR A 675 3.32 70.09 -27.57
C THR A 675 3.59 68.61 -27.30
N VAL A 676 4.50 68.01 -28.07
CA VAL A 676 4.90 66.60 -27.94
C VAL A 676 6.38 66.50 -27.61
N GLN A 677 6.75 65.63 -26.66
CA GLN A 677 8.14 65.51 -26.21
C GLN A 677 8.53 64.05 -25.99
N CYS A 678 9.77 63.70 -26.39
CA CYS A 678 10.43 62.45 -26.04
C CYS A 678 11.71 62.75 -25.27
N SER A 679 11.86 62.20 -24.07
CA SER A 679 13.04 62.37 -23.22
C SER A 679 13.83 61.08 -23.07
N TYR A 680 15.10 61.10 -23.42
CA TYR A 680 16.03 59.95 -23.32
C TYR A 680 17.11 60.22 -22.26
N PRO A 681 17.49 59.22 -21.45
CA PRO A 681 18.59 59.38 -20.49
C PRO A 681 19.93 59.58 -21.20
N LEU A 682 20.74 60.54 -20.74
CA LEU A 682 22.04 60.86 -21.35
C LEU A 682 23.00 59.66 -21.41
N ASN A 683 22.95 58.79 -20.40
CA ASN A 683 23.86 57.64 -20.29
C ASN A 683 23.57 56.51 -21.28
N GLY A 684 22.39 56.48 -21.92
CA GLY A 684 21.99 55.45 -22.89
C GLY A 684 22.07 55.89 -24.34
N LEU A 685 22.67 57.04 -24.63
CA LEU A 685 22.78 57.58 -25.99
C LEU A 685 24.18 57.29 -26.52
N SER A 686 24.33 56.16 -27.21
CA SER A 686 25.62 55.69 -27.76
C SER A 686 26.23 56.66 -28.79
N ARG A 687 25.42 57.51 -29.44
CA ARG A 687 25.86 58.52 -30.43
C ARG A 687 25.02 59.81 -30.39
N LEU A 688 25.30 60.68 -29.43
CA LEU A 688 24.58 61.95 -29.27
C LEU A 688 24.78 62.98 -30.40
N PHE A 689 25.76 62.78 -31.31
CA PHE A 689 26.14 63.78 -32.32
C PHE A 689 26.44 63.23 -33.73
N SER A 690 25.93 62.05 -34.09
CA SER A 690 25.97 61.61 -35.50
C SER A 690 24.84 62.26 -36.28
N VAL A 691 25.17 63.02 -37.33
CA VAL A 691 24.22 63.74 -38.19
C VAL A 691 23.23 62.78 -38.91
N TYR A 692 23.50 61.47 -38.90
CA TYR A 692 22.79 60.52 -39.78
C TYR A 692 22.02 59.39 -39.09
N ARG A 693 22.15 59.17 -37.78
CA ARG A 693 21.39 58.11 -37.08
C ARG A 693 21.35 58.34 -35.57
N PHE A 694 20.14 58.46 -35.02
CA PHE A 694 19.90 58.40 -33.58
C PHE A 694 19.78 56.93 -33.16
N GLU A 695 20.36 56.58 -32.02
CA GLU A 695 20.26 55.25 -31.42
C GLU A 695 20.37 55.40 -29.91
N SER A 696 19.44 54.81 -29.18
CA SER A 696 19.33 54.82 -27.73
C SER A 696 19.21 53.40 -27.21
N ASP A 697 19.92 53.11 -26.11
CA ASP A 697 19.90 51.79 -25.45
C ASP A 697 18.55 51.52 -24.74
N THR A 698 17.76 52.57 -24.49
CA THR A 698 16.44 52.47 -23.85
C THR A 698 15.41 53.34 -24.57
N GLU A 699 14.14 52.94 -24.52
CA GLU A 699 13.02 53.76 -25.02
C GLU A 699 12.93 55.10 -24.27
N GLY A 700 12.45 56.13 -24.98
CA GLY A 700 12.28 57.46 -24.44
C GLY A 700 10.97 57.60 -23.67
N LYS A 701 10.94 58.52 -22.70
CA LYS A 701 9.69 58.90 -22.03
C LYS A 701 8.94 59.94 -22.88
N GLY A 702 7.80 59.53 -23.41
CA GLY A 702 6.89 60.39 -24.19
C GLY A 702 5.94 61.21 -23.32
N THR A 703 5.67 62.45 -23.71
CA THR A 703 4.64 63.31 -23.11
C THR A 703 3.91 64.14 -24.16
N ILE A 704 2.58 64.17 -24.10
CA ILE A 704 1.71 65.07 -24.86
C ILE A 704 1.21 66.16 -23.90
N ILE A 705 1.28 67.42 -24.30
CA ILE A 705 0.93 68.57 -23.47
C ILE A 705 -0.02 69.47 -24.28
N HIS A 706 -1.23 69.65 -23.76
CA HIS A 706 -2.24 70.55 -24.31
C HIS A 706 -2.05 71.95 -23.72
N ASP A 707 -1.69 72.92 -24.55
CA ASP A 707 -1.53 74.32 -24.11
C ASP A 707 -2.91 75.00 -24.08
N VAL A 708 -3.60 74.96 -22.93
CA VAL A 708 -4.91 75.63 -22.72
C VAL A 708 -4.71 77.01 -22.06
N GLN A 709 -5.37 78.03 -22.61
CA GLN A 709 -5.37 79.40 -22.11
C GLN A 709 -6.21 79.49 -20.83
N ALA A 710 -5.60 79.85 -19.69
CA ALA A 710 -6.32 80.12 -18.45
C ALA A 710 -7.24 81.34 -18.62
N THR A 711 -8.55 81.15 -18.47
CA THR A 711 -9.52 82.24 -18.33
C THR A 711 -9.46 82.81 -16.91
N PRO A 712 -9.23 84.12 -16.73
CA PRO A 712 -9.30 84.75 -15.42
C PRO A 712 -10.77 85.04 -15.06
N GLY A 713 -11.27 84.32 -14.05
CA GLY A 713 -12.47 84.69 -13.30
C GLY A 713 -13.46 83.56 -13.09
N GLU A 714 -13.29 82.78 -12.02
CA GLU A 714 -14.41 82.41 -11.15
C GLU A 714 -13.94 81.87 -9.79
N VAL A 715 -14.20 82.70 -8.77
CA VAL A 715 -14.54 82.44 -7.37
C VAL A 715 -14.01 81.17 -6.69
N VAL A 716 -13.16 81.41 -5.68
CA VAL A 716 -12.85 80.52 -4.56
C VAL A 716 -14.12 80.18 -3.77
N PRO A 717 -14.39 78.89 -3.48
CA PRO A 717 -15.12 78.50 -2.28
C PRO A 717 -14.15 77.92 -1.24
N THR A 718 -14.24 78.50 -0.05
CA THR A 718 -13.65 78.13 1.23
C THR A 718 -13.79 76.62 1.56
N PRO A 719 -12.81 76.01 2.26
CA PRO A 719 -12.73 74.57 2.47
C PRO A 719 -13.79 74.02 3.44
N ALA A 720 -14.46 72.93 3.02
CA ALA A 720 -15.25 72.08 3.89
C ALA A 720 -14.36 71.01 4.56
N LYS A 721 -14.48 70.96 5.88
CA LYS A 721 -13.82 70.14 6.89
C LYS A 721 -14.00 68.62 6.68
N PRO A 722 -12.95 67.80 6.86
CA PRO A 722 -13.10 66.42 7.31
C PRO A 722 -12.76 66.28 8.81
N THR A 723 -13.68 65.71 9.57
CA THR A 723 -13.53 65.21 10.95
C THR A 723 -12.63 63.95 10.99
N PRO A 724 -12.17 63.50 12.19
CA PRO A 724 -10.78 63.14 12.43
C PRO A 724 -10.47 61.63 12.30
N LYS A 725 -9.19 61.30 12.09
CA LYS A 725 -8.61 59.99 12.41
C LYS A 725 -7.37 60.18 13.32
N PRO A 726 -7.05 59.17 14.16
CA PRO A 726 -6.44 59.37 15.48
C PRO A 726 -4.91 59.47 15.45
N GLU A 727 -4.38 60.10 16.50
CA GLU A 727 -2.97 60.24 16.83
C GLU A 727 -2.27 58.89 17.08
N THR A 728 -1.04 58.75 16.59
CA THR A 728 -0.01 57.94 17.25
C THR A 728 1.40 58.46 16.91
N THR A 729 1.96 59.19 17.88
CA THR A 729 3.36 59.26 18.37
C THR A 729 4.58 59.31 17.41
N ALA A 730 5.36 60.40 17.50
CA ALA A 730 6.76 60.55 17.05
C ALA A 730 7.73 59.73 17.95
N ALA A 731 8.98 59.38 17.64
CA ALA A 731 10.13 60.07 17.00
C ALA A 731 11.26 59.01 16.72
N PRO A 732 12.53 59.33 16.32
CA PRO A 732 13.17 60.61 16.00
C PRO A 732 14.00 60.67 14.69
N LYS A 733 14.33 61.91 14.30
CA LYS A 733 15.29 62.29 13.25
C LYS A 733 16.74 62.09 13.70
N ILE A 734 17.61 61.68 12.77
CA ILE A 734 19.05 61.96 12.80
C ILE A 734 19.37 62.83 11.57
N ILE A 735 20.14 63.89 11.82
CA ILE A 735 20.57 64.95 10.90
C ILE A 735 21.98 64.63 10.38
N ILE A 736 22.36 65.26 9.24
CA ILE A 736 23.68 65.82 8.84
C ILE A 736 24.06 65.37 7.40
N PRO A 737 24.67 66.20 6.51
CA PRO A 737 24.73 67.66 6.39
C PRO A 737 24.41 68.20 4.97
N ASN A 738 24.19 69.52 4.90
CA ASN A 738 24.21 70.32 3.67
C ASN A 738 25.56 70.24 2.92
N TYR A 739 25.50 70.06 1.60
CA TYR A 739 26.52 70.55 0.67
C TYR A 739 25.90 71.58 -0.29
N LEU A 740 26.65 72.65 -0.53
CA LEU A 740 26.29 73.87 -1.25
C LEU A 740 25.74 73.64 -2.68
N PRO A 741 24.92 74.58 -3.21
CA PRO A 741 24.35 74.49 -4.55
C PRO A 741 25.44 74.66 -5.62
N ALA A 742 25.54 73.68 -6.52
CA ALA A 742 26.36 73.79 -7.71
C ALA A 742 25.71 74.78 -8.70
N TYR A 743 26.47 75.79 -9.05
CA TYR A 743 26.19 76.83 -10.03
C TYR A 743 25.77 76.24 -11.38
N HIS A 744 24.55 76.52 -11.84
CA HIS A 744 24.08 76.15 -13.18
C HIS A 744 24.49 77.24 -14.20
N PRO A 745 25.27 76.92 -15.24
CA PRO A 745 25.46 77.86 -16.35
C PRO A 745 24.14 78.00 -17.15
N PRO A 746 23.91 79.15 -17.79
CA PRO A 746 22.67 79.41 -18.54
C PRO A 746 22.51 78.44 -19.72
N ALA A 747 21.26 78.07 -19.99
CA ALA A 747 20.89 77.17 -21.07
C ALA A 747 21.23 77.77 -22.44
N HIS A 748 21.99 77.05 -23.27
CA HIS A 748 22.20 77.39 -24.67
C HIS A 748 21.16 76.68 -25.54
N TYR A 749 20.40 77.46 -26.29
CA TYR A 749 19.51 76.99 -27.34
C TYR A 749 20.29 76.93 -28.65
N ILE A 750 20.39 75.74 -29.27
CA ILE A 750 21.01 75.59 -30.59
C ILE A 750 19.90 75.34 -31.61
N ARG A 751 19.77 76.26 -32.58
CA ARG A 751 18.86 76.11 -33.71
C ARG A 751 19.64 75.45 -34.85
N VAL A 752 19.21 74.27 -35.30
CA VAL A 752 19.87 73.56 -36.41
C VAL A 752 19.43 74.19 -37.73
N THR A 753 20.38 74.70 -38.53
CA THR A 753 20.14 75.37 -39.82
C THR A 753 20.19 74.40 -41.02
N ARG A 754 19.44 74.76 -42.08
CA ARG A 754 19.34 74.06 -43.38
C ARG A 754 20.71 73.83 -44.04
N VAL A 755 20.87 72.67 -44.68
CA VAL A 755 21.89 72.43 -45.71
C VAL A 755 21.19 72.19 -47.05
N HIS A 756 21.55 72.98 -48.05
CA HIS A 756 21.08 72.87 -49.44
C HIS A 756 21.87 71.81 -50.24
N SER A 757 21.20 71.32 -51.27
CA SER A 757 21.45 70.22 -52.21
C SER A 757 22.60 70.36 -53.22
N LEU A 758 23.19 69.21 -53.67
CA LEU A 758 23.43 68.71 -55.06
C LEU A 758 24.77 67.91 -55.20
N PRO A 759 24.97 66.99 -56.19
CA PRO A 759 24.05 66.26 -57.08
C PRO A 759 24.28 64.71 -57.18
N ASN A 760 23.33 64.04 -57.86
CA ASN A 760 23.26 62.63 -58.27
C ASN A 760 24.53 62.02 -58.88
N VAL A 761 24.73 60.69 -58.74
CA VAL A 761 24.90 59.71 -59.86
C VAL A 761 24.62 58.27 -59.36
N PHE A 762 23.68 57.58 -60.03
CA PHE A 762 23.46 56.13 -59.99
C PHE A 762 24.57 55.37 -60.72
N TYR A 763 25.01 54.20 -60.23
CA TYR A 763 25.26 53.04 -61.11
C TYR A 763 25.05 51.69 -60.40
N ARG A 764 24.48 50.80 -61.21
CA ARG A 764 24.07 49.40 -61.06
C ARG A 764 25.26 48.48 -61.33
N GLY A 765 25.39 47.33 -60.66
CA GLY A 765 26.39 46.32 -61.05
C GLY A 765 26.41 45.05 -60.20
N SER A 766 25.97 43.95 -60.80
CA SER A 766 25.84 42.57 -60.29
C SER A 766 27.08 41.70 -60.53
N ASN A 767 27.21 40.65 -59.70
CA ASN A 767 27.83 39.32 -59.92
C ASN A 767 29.36 39.18 -60.06
N GLY A 768 29.91 38.18 -59.35
CA GLY A 768 31.13 37.46 -59.79
C GLY A 768 31.96 36.78 -58.70
N TYR A 769 31.74 35.47 -58.52
CA TYR A 769 32.47 34.46 -57.74
C TYR A 769 34.02 34.49 -57.78
N PHE A 770 34.69 33.98 -56.73
CA PHE A 770 35.73 32.93 -56.85
C PHE A 770 35.98 32.16 -55.52
N HIS A 771 35.95 30.83 -55.60
CA HIS A 771 36.36 29.83 -54.59
C HIS A 771 37.87 29.55 -54.63
N THR A 772 38.47 29.17 -53.49
CA THR A 772 39.59 28.18 -53.38
C THR A 772 39.56 27.57 -51.96
N LYS A 773 39.14 26.29 -51.79
CA LYS A 773 39.88 25.00 -51.76
C LYS A 773 40.71 24.69 -50.48
N ARG A 774 40.13 23.79 -49.64
CA ARG A 774 40.65 22.55 -48.97
C ARG A 774 42.19 22.30 -49.07
N ASN A 775 42.93 21.75 -48.09
CA ASN A 775 42.77 20.61 -47.14
C ASN A 775 44.19 20.38 -46.45
N PRO A 776 44.50 19.32 -45.67
CA PRO A 776 43.73 18.45 -44.76
C PRO A 776 44.45 18.15 -43.40
N ILE A 777 43.80 17.23 -42.66
CA ILE A 777 43.91 16.74 -41.28
C ILE A 777 44.97 15.62 -41.11
N PRO A 778 45.10 14.98 -39.92
CA PRO A 778 44.26 13.82 -39.54
C PRO A 778 43.42 14.01 -38.27
#